data_AF-A0A3B8PKH7-F1
#
_entry.id   AF-A0A3B8PKH7-F1
#
_cell.length_a   1.000
_cell.length_b   1.000
_cell.length_c   1.000
_cell.angle_alpha   90.00
_cell.angle_beta   90.00
_cell.angle_gamma   90.00
#
_symmetry.space_group_name_H-M   'P 1'
#
loop_
_entity.id
_entity.type
_entity.pdbx_description
1 polymer ?
#
loop_
_entity_poly.entity_id
_entity_poly.type
_entity_poly.pdbx_seq_one_letter_code
_entity_poly.pdbx_strand_id
1 'polypeptide(L)'
;MTTMTLPRILLVSALALALPAGRPTVDADDHWAFQAIQPPRVPSGVHPIDVLVDRNLKAAGLRTVPRANMPTLVRRLCYDLHGLPPKPRQLELAVRKGLDALTESLLASPHYGERWGRHWLDVARYADTKDGVLMYGDNRIRPFAYTYRDYVIRSFNQDKPFDRFIHEQLAADQLDLPDDAPELAAMGFLTLGRMFDRNRHDIIDDQIDVVTRGLMGLTVACARCHDHKFDPIPTADYYSLYGVFASSEEPVDRPRIETPRNDGKKYEAEHQLKVAEVRKMLSNQHTSLMATARSRTARYLLKVATTDPDINETSIFFLSLIPKQIRPQILHRWRLFVAARAQPGDRVFGPWHDLLTRRPPNSDSVPDSKRFLAAWKKSGVDQRLLDALTTSPPRRVRDVTEIYARVLIGASADDRLPDSDPLRRTLIGKQSPTWFPLRQTWYYMSRTDKDKYRGLVRGLDILAVKSPNAAARAMTLRDTDELYSPVIFRRGDPTLPGQPVPRRFLQLIAGPKSVPFANGSGRSDLARAITSPKNPLTARVLANRVWMHHFGEPLVQTPSDFGLQSERPTQLGLLDFLADRLIRGGWKLKSLHRLIVSSRTWQRDSLVPTTKPFTTQLVTDATNRHLWRANRRRLDLESLRDTLLAVSGRLDLKMFGRPTAITSPDNRRRTVYAIVERQNIPDVVRNFDFASPDCSTARRQVTTVPQQALFMLNSDFVIRSAKALASRSESRDPDKSRRIGEIYRMALRREPTEDERELGSAFVTNHGWDRFSQVLLMTNELMFVD
;
A
#
# COMPACT_ATOMS: atom_id res chain seq x y z
N MET A 1 8.98 -26.01 -86.64
CA MET A 1 10.16 -25.14 -86.77
C MET A 1 10.77 -24.97 -85.40
N THR A 2 11.85 -25.72 -85.22
CA THR A 2 12.85 -25.73 -84.14
C THR A 2 12.39 -25.55 -82.69
N THR A 3 11.92 -26.68 -82.16
CA THR A 3 11.87 -27.05 -80.74
C THR A 3 13.27 -27.16 -80.14
N MET A 4 13.51 -26.48 -79.01
CA MET A 4 14.51 -26.87 -78.01
C MET A 4 13.92 -26.82 -76.61
N THR A 5 14.13 -27.96 -75.95
CA THR A 5 13.90 -28.38 -74.57
C THR A 5 14.94 -27.83 -73.60
N LEU A 6 14.60 -27.65 -72.31
CA LEU A 6 15.28 -28.27 -71.14
C LEU A 6 14.52 -27.96 -69.82
N PRO A 7 14.60 -28.84 -68.78
CA PRO A 7 13.50 -29.05 -67.83
C PRO A 7 13.74 -28.69 -66.35
N ARG A 8 12.61 -28.55 -65.64
CA ARG A 8 12.28 -28.82 -64.21
C ARG A 8 13.08 -28.15 -63.08
N ILE A 9 12.45 -27.14 -62.48
CA ILE A 9 12.65 -26.67 -61.09
C ILE A 9 11.42 -27.09 -60.28
N LEU A 10 11.61 -27.84 -59.18
CA LEU A 10 10.75 -27.86 -57.98
C LEU A 10 11.28 -28.87 -56.95
N LEU A 11 11.90 -28.37 -55.87
CA LEU A 11 11.65 -28.76 -54.47
C LEU A 11 12.57 -27.90 -53.58
N VAL A 12 12.00 -26.93 -52.85
CA VAL A 12 12.67 -26.29 -51.71
C VAL A 12 12.05 -26.88 -50.46
N SER A 13 12.88 -27.57 -49.69
CA SER A 13 12.56 -28.26 -48.44
C SER A 13 12.09 -27.25 -47.37
N ALA A 14 10.87 -27.43 -46.88
CA ALA A 14 10.40 -26.79 -45.65
C ALA A 14 11.03 -27.50 -44.44
N LEU A 15 12.03 -26.87 -43.82
CA LEU A 15 12.52 -27.26 -42.50
C LEU A 15 11.54 -26.72 -41.45
N ALA A 16 10.69 -27.59 -40.89
CA ALA A 16 9.87 -27.25 -39.75
C ALA A 16 10.77 -26.95 -38.54
N LEU A 17 10.84 -25.68 -38.14
CA LEU A 17 11.33 -25.31 -36.81
C LEU A 17 10.36 -25.87 -35.78
N ALA A 18 10.76 -26.96 -35.11
CA ALA A 18 10.12 -27.42 -33.90
C ALA A 18 10.25 -26.32 -32.83
N LEU A 19 9.12 -25.68 -32.50
CA LEU A 19 8.98 -24.88 -31.28
C LEU A 19 9.34 -25.77 -30.08
N PRO A 20 10.14 -25.27 -29.11
CA PRO A 20 10.48 -26.07 -27.94
C PRO A 20 9.20 -26.41 -27.16
N ALA A 21 9.13 -27.66 -26.71
CA ALA A 21 8.06 -28.21 -25.89
C ALA A 21 7.71 -27.30 -24.71
N GLY A 22 6.41 -27.22 -24.39
CA GLY A 22 5.86 -26.39 -23.33
C GLY A 22 6.60 -26.54 -22.00
N ARG A 23 6.83 -25.41 -21.32
CA ARG A 23 7.38 -25.38 -19.96
C ARG A 23 6.53 -26.27 -19.05
N PRO A 24 7.12 -27.06 -18.13
CA PRO A 24 6.36 -27.80 -17.14
C PRO A 24 5.56 -26.80 -16.30
N THR A 25 4.23 -26.94 -16.30
CA THR A 25 3.33 -26.20 -15.40
C THR A 25 3.46 -26.81 -14.02
N VAL A 26 4.16 -26.14 -13.10
CA VAL A 26 4.15 -26.53 -11.68
C VAL A 26 2.75 -26.25 -11.15
N ASP A 27 2.07 -27.26 -10.61
CA ASP A 27 0.80 -27.07 -9.93
C ASP A 27 1.04 -26.31 -8.61
N ALA A 28 0.09 -25.46 -8.20
CA ALA A 28 0.18 -24.81 -6.89
C ALA A 28 0.27 -25.81 -5.74
N ASP A 29 -0.37 -26.97 -5.91
CA ASP A 29 -0.32 -28.05 -4.92
C ASP A 29 1.08 -28.70 -4.79
N ASP A 30 2.00 -28.44 -5.70
CA ASP A 30 3.41 -28.91 -5.66
C ASP A 30 4.43 -27.79 -5.38
N HIS A 31 4.02 -26.52 -5.52
CA HIS A 31 4.93 -25.39 -5.40
C HIS A 31 5.32 -25.11 -3.95
N TRP A 32 6.63 -24.98 -3.69
CA TRP A 32 7.21 -24.86 -2.35
C TRP A 32 6.59 -23.75 -1.49
N ALA A 33 6.17 -22.64 -2.11
CA ALA A 33 5.64 -21.49 -1.40
C ALA A 33 4.24 -21.73 -0.82
N PHE A 34 3.43 -22.60 -1.44
CA PHE A 34 2.05 -22.90 -1.03
C PHE A 34 1.97 -24.13 -0.13
N GLN A 35 3.05 -24.90 -0.03
CA GLN A 35 3.16 -25.98 0.96
C GLN A 35 3.15 -25.43 2.38
N ALA A 36 2.56 -26.20 3.30
CA ALA A 36 2.69 -25.95 4.73
C ALA A 36 4.17 -25.81 5.13
N ILE A 37 4.45 -24.95 6.12
CA ILE A 37 5.81 -24.73 6.63
C ILE A 37 6.30 -26.02 7.29
N GLN A 38 7.41 -26.59 6.80
CA GLN A 38 8.01 -27.81 7.32
C GLN A 38 9.45 -27.55 7.81
N PRO A 39 9.62 -27.07 9.06
CA PRO A 39 10.94 -26.74 9.58
C PRO A 39 11.79 -28.02 9.75
N PRO A 40 13.02 -28.08 9.22
CA PRO A 40 13.90 -29.22 9.42
C PRO A 40 14.26 -29.41 10.90
N ARG A 41 14.46 -30.66 11.33
CA ARG A 41 14.98 -30.96 12.67
C ARG A 41 16.41 -30.43 12.84
N VAL A 42 16.64 -29.73 13.95
CA VAL A 42 17.94 -29.21 14.37
C VAL A 42 18.34 -29.87 15.71
N PRO A 43 19.58 -30.35 15.87
CA PRO A 43 20.08 -30.87 17.15
C PRO A 43 20.08 -29.81 18.26
N SER A 44 19.91 -30.23 19.51
CA SER A 44 20.02 -29.35 20.69
C SER A 44 21.47 -28.92 20.94
N GLY A 45 21.67 -27.75 21.55
CA GLY A 45 22.99 -27.25 21.96
C GLY A 45 23.85 -26.65 20.85
N VAL A 46 23.34 -26.60 19.62
CA VAL A 46 24.01 -25.98 18.46
C VAL A 46 23.14 -24.87 17.87
N HIS A 47 23.78 -23.87 17.25
CA HIS A 47 23.06 -22.76 16.65
C HIS A 47 22.30 -23.23 15.38
N PRO A 48 20.96 -23.08 15.32
CA PRO A 48 20.16 -23.69 14.27
C PRO A 48 20.47 -23.18 12.86
N ILE A 49 20.70 -21.86 12.71
CA ILE A 49 21.06 -21.27 11.42
C ILE A 49 22.35 -21.89 10.89
N ASP A 50 23.34 -22.09 11.76
CA ASP A 50 24.65 -22.61 11.35
C ASP A 50 24.55 -24.06 10.91
N VAL A 51 23.75 -24.88 11.61
CA VAL A 51 23.50 -26.27 11.21
C VAL A 51 22.85 -26.36 9.83
N LEU A 52 21.84 -25.52 9.57
CA LEU A 52 21.09 -25.55 8.32
C LEU A 52 21.95 -25.04 7.14
N VAL A 53 22.72 -23.98 7.37
CA VAL A 53 23.64 -23.42 6.35
C VAL A 53 24.81 -24.39 6.09
N ASP A 54 25.41 -24.96 7.14
CA ASP A 54 26.50 -25.92 7.00
C ASP A 54 26.07 -27.19 6.25
N ARG A 55 24.82 -27.64 6.41
CA ARG A 55 24.28 -28.77 5.65
C ARG A 55 24.31 -28.50 4.15
N ASN A 56 23.87 -27.31 3.73
CA ASN A 56 23.87 -26.89 2.33
C ASN A 56 25.28 -26.61 1.80
N LEU A 57 26.19 -26.08 2.64
CA LEU A 57 27.59 -25.89 2.28
C LEU A 57 28.31 -27.22 2.05
N LYS A 58 28.11 -28.20 2.95
CA LYS A 58 28.69 -29.55 2.83
C LYS A 58 28.20 -30.26 1.57
N ALA A 59 26.89 -30.17 1.28
CA ALA A 59 26.31 -30.74 0.06
C ALA A 59 26.91 -30.12 -1.21
N ALA A 60 27.28 -28.84 -1.17
CA ALA A 60 27.92 -28.13 -2.29
C ALA A 60 29.45 -28.23 -2.31
N GLY A 61 30.08 -28.92 -1.35
CA GLY A 61 31.54 -29.00 -1.25
C GLY A 61 32.24 -27.67 -0.93
N LEU A 62 31.53 -26.70 -0.35
CA LEU A 62 32.02 -25.34 -0.08
C LEU A 62 32.56 -25.19 1.34
N ARG A 63 33.60 -24.36 1.48
CA ARG A 63 34.25 -23.97 2.74
C ARG A 63 33.88 -22.54 3.13
N THR A 64 33.89 -22.27 4.42
CA THR A 64 33.51 -20.96 4.98
C THR A 64 34.74 -20.11 5.28
N VAL A 65 34.61 -18.79 5.10
CA VAL A 65 35.61 -17.83 5.58
C VAL A 65 35.62 -17.75 7.12
N PRO A 66 36.70 -17.24 7.74
CA PRO A 66 36.76 -17.04 9.18
C PRO A 66 35.71 -16.02 9.67
N ARG A 67 35.60 -15.93 11.00
CA ARG A 67 34.81 -14.91 11.68
C ARG A 67 35.46 -13.53 11.47
N ALA A 68 34.65 -12.51 11.22
CA ALA A 68 35.12 -11.13 11.16
C ALA A 68 35.67 -10.66 12.52
N ASN A 69 36.58 -9.68 12.48
CA ASN A 69 37.10 -9.07 13.71
C ASN A 69 36.00 -8.30 14.49
N MET A 70 36.24 -8.03 15.77
CA MET A 70 35.23 -7.41 16.64
C MET A 70 34.79 -6.01 16.16
N PRO A 71 35.70 -5.09 15.75
CA PRO A 71 35.29 -3.81 15.17
C PRO A 71 34.33 -3.92 13.98
N THR A 72 34.61 -4.83 13.04
CA THR A 72 33.73 -5.09 11.88
C THR A 72 32.38 -5.61 12.33
N LEU A 73 32.32 -6.57 13.26
CA LEU A 73 31.05 -7.10 13.78
C LEU A 73 30.22 -6.02 14.50
N VAL A 74 30.86 -5.15 15.29
CA VAL A 74 30.20 -4.04 15.98
C VAL A 74 29.66 -3.02 14.98
N ARG A 75 30.43 -2.67 13.95
CA ARG A 75 29.99 -1.78 12.87
C ARG A 75 28.78 -2.38 12.15
N ARG A 76 28.87 -3.65 11.75
CA ARG A 76 27.80 -4.40 11.08
C ARG A 76 26.52 -4.40 11.92
N LEU A 77 26.62 -4.72 13.21
CA LEU A 77 25.47 -4.78 14.11
C LEU A 77 24.82 -3.40 14.33
N CYS A 78 25.61 -2.34 14.48
CA CYS A 78 25.09 -0.98 14.65
C CYS A 78 24.35 -0.47 13.40
N TYR A 79 24.86 -0.75 12.20
CA TYR A 79 24.15 -0.40 10.97
C TYR A 79 22.90 -1.27 10.73
N ASP A 80 22.96 -2.56 11.03
CA ASP A 80 21.81 -3.47 10.92
C ASP A 80 20.65 -3.03 11.83
N LEU A 81 20.95 -2.71 13.09
CA LEU A 81 19.92 -2.46 14.08
C LEU A 81 19.53 -1.00 14.19
N HIS A 82 20.47 -0.05 14.05
CA HIS A 82 20.21 1.39 14.23
C HIS A 82 20.40 2.22 12.96
N GLY A 83 21.10 1.71 11.93
CA GLY A 83 21.48 2.49 10.75
C GLY A 83 22.48 3.62 11.06
N LEU A 84 23.23 3.50 12.15
CA LEU A 84 24.15 4.52 12.66
C LEU A 84 25.55 3.93 12.84
N PRO A 85 26.61 4.75 12.72
CA PRO A 85 27.97 4.31 13.02
C PRO A 85 28.10 3.95 14.51
N PRO A 86 28.95 2.98 14.87
CA PRO A 86 29.14 2.59 16.26
C PRO A 86 29.73 3.74 17.09
N LYS A 87 29.38 3.78 18.38
CA LYS A 87 29.97 4.67 19.40
C LYS A 87 31.12 3.95 20.12
N PRO A 88 32.14 4.66 20.63
CA PRO A 88 33.24 4.04 21.38
C PRO A 88 32.78 3.09 22.50
N ARG A 89 31.80 3.52 23.30
CA ARG A 89 31.21 2.71 24.38
C ARG A 89 30.56 1.41 23.90
N GLN A 90 30.07 1.35 22.66
CA GLN A 90 29.47 0.13 22.08
C GLN A 90 30.55 -0.89 21.72
N LEU A 91 31.68 -0.43 21.18
CA LEU A 91 32.84 -1.28 20.94
C LEU A 91 33.40 -1.82 22.26
N GLU A 92 33.58 -0.95 23.26
CA GLU A 92 34.01 -1.34 24.60
C GLU A 92 33.07 -2.38 25.24
N LEU A 93 31.75 -2.19 25.10
CA LEU A 93 30.74 -3.14 25.58
C LEU A 93 30.90 -4.50 24.90
N ALA A 94 31.03 -4.53 23.57
CA ALA A 94 31.18 -5.78 22.83
C ALA A 94 32.48 -6.52 23.16
N VAL A 95 33.58 -5.79 23.36
CA VAL A 95 34.87 -6.38 23.77
C VAL A 95 34.79 -6.95 25.20
N ARG A 96 34.16 -6.23 26.14
CA ARG A 96 34.11 -6.64 27.55
C ARG A 96 33.04 -7.71 27.85
N LYS A 97 31.86 -7.60 27.25
CA LYS A 97 30.68 -8.44 27.56
C LYS A 97 30.21 -9.31 26.40
N GLY A 98 30.87 -9.24 25.25
CA GLY A 98 30.48 -10.00 24.06
C GLY A 98 29.42 -9.31 23.20
N LEU A 99 29.23 -9.85 22.00
CA LEU A 99 28.32 -9.30 20.99
C LEU A 99 26.85 -9.39 21.42
N ASP A 100 26.48 -10.40 22.20
CA ASP A 100 25.10 -10.59 22.68
C ASP A 100 24.67 -9.44 23.60
N ALA A 101 25.55 -8.98 24.50
CA ALA A 101 25.27 -7.84 25.36
C ALA A 101 25.06 -6.55 24.57
N LEU A 102 25.83 -6.35 23.48
CA LEU A 102 25.61 -5.22 22.57
C LEU A 102 24.29 -5.37 21.81
N THR A 103 23.96 -6.58 21.33
CA THR A 103 22.69 -6.88 20.65
C THR A 103 21.50 -6.50 21.53
N GLU A 104 21.47 -6.92 22.80
CA GLU A 104 20.39 -6.55 23.71
C GLU A 104 20.30 -5.04 23.94
N SER A 105 21.45 -4.37 24.09
CA SER A 105 21.49 -2.90 24.25
C SER A 105 20.93 -2.18 23.03
N LEU A 106 21.23 -2.65 21.82
CA LEU A 106 20.74 -2.06 20.57
C LEU A 106 19.24 -2.34 20.38
N LEU A 107 18.78 -3.56 20.65
CA LEU A 107 17.36 -3.93 20.53
C LEU A 107 16.48 -3.25 21.59
N ALA A 108 17.02 -2.91 22.76
CA ALA A 108 16.32 -2.15 23.79
C ALA A 108 16.23 -0.64 23.49
N SER A 109 17.11 -0.13 22.63
CA SER A 109 17.16 1.30 22.29
C SER A 109 15.99 1.72 21.39
N PRO A 110 15.41 2.93 21.58
CA PRO A 110 14.34 3.43 20.72
C PRO A 110 14.77 3.75 19.28
N HIS A 111 16.08 3.73 18.99
CA HIS A 111 16.62 3.92 17.65
C HIS A 111 16.49 2.68 16.75
N TYR A 112 16.18 1.51 17.34
CA TYR A 112 15.86 0.28 16.60
C TYR A 112 14.65 0.48 15.69
N GLY A 113 13.56 1.03 16.23
CA GLY A 113 12.33 1.28 15.48
C GLY A 113 12.48 2.31 14.37
N GLU A 114 13.42 3.24 14.48
CA GLU A 114 13.72 4.21 13.41
C GLU A 114 14.35 3.53 12.19
N ARG A 115 15.23 2.54 12.42
CA ARG A 115 15.86 1.75 11.35
C ARG A 115 14.88 0.77 10.71
N TRP A 116 14.28 -0.10 11.53
CA TRP A 116 13.41 -1.16 11.04
C TRP A 116 12.04 -0.65 10.57
N GLY A 117 11.56 0.43 11.18
CA GLY A 117 10.39 1.15 10.67
C GLY A 117 10.63 1.75 9.28
N ARG A 118 11.86 2.24 8.98
CA ARG A 118 12.17 2.74 7.64
C ARG A 118 12.06 1.66 6.57
N HIS A 119 12.55 0.44 6.84
CA HIS A 119 12.38 -0.70 5.93
C HIS A 119 10.90 -1.01 5.69
N TRP A 120 10.07 -0.97 6.73
CA TRP A 120 8.63 -1.17 6.57
C TRP A 120 7.95 -0.08 5.74
N LEU A 121 8.37 1.17 5.90
CA LEU A 121 7.78 2.30 5.18
C LEU A 121 8.00 2.24 3.66
N ASP A 122 9.03 1.51 3.19
CA ASP A 122 9.22 1.18 1.77
C ASP A 122 8.13 0.24 1.26
N VAL A 123 7.82 -0.81 2.02
CA VAL A 123 6.74 -1.76 1.70
C VAL A 123 5.39 -1.06 1.74
N ALA A 124 5.18 -0.20 2.74
CA ALA A 124 3.95 0.56 2.93
C ALA A 124 3.76 1.70 1.92
N ARG A 125 4.74 1.96 1.03
CA ARG A 125 4.72 3.03 0.03
C ARG A 125 4.41 4.42 0.62
N TYR A 126 5.02 4.68 1.79
CA TYR A 126 4.77 5.87 2.60
C TYR A 126 5.14 7.17 1.85
N ALA A 127 4.29 8.18 1.95
CA ALA A 127 4.61 9.55 1.56
C ALA A 127 3.90 10.56 2.46
N ASP A 128 4.56 11.69 2.69
CA ASP A 128 3.98 12.85 3.37
C ASP A 128 3.11 13.70 2.44
N THR A 129 3.14 13.43 1.13
CA THR A 129 2.40 14.19 0.11
C THR A 129 1.43 13.33 -0.69
N LYS A 130 0.38 13.98 -1.19
CA LYS A 130 -0.53 13.49 -2.24
C LYS A 130 0.19 13.39 -3.58
N ASP A 131 -0.37 12.60 -4.49
CA ASP A 131 -0.11 12.69 -5.93
C ASP A 131 -0.79 13.93 -6.54
N GLY A 132 -0.33 14.35 -7.72
CA GLY A 132 -0.76 15.56 -8.43
C GLY A 132 -0.05 16.85 -8.01
N VAL A 133 1.27 16.83 -7.79
CA VAL A 133 2.04 18.01 -7.31
C VAL A 133 1.79 19.26 -8.15
N LEU A 134 1.75 19.10 -9.48
CA LEU A 134 1.46 20.18 -10.43
C LEU A 134 0.05 20.76 -10.28
N MET A 135 -0.92 19.98 -9.77
CA MET A 135 -2.31 20.40 -9.58
C MET A 135 -2.57 21.01 -8.20
N TYR A 136 -1.77 20.68 -7.19
CA TYR A 136 -2.03 21.05 -5.80
C TYR A 136 -1.02 22.06 -5.22
N GLY A 137 0.14 22.29 -5.84
CA GLY A 137 1.18 23.17 -5.30
C GLY A 137 1.58 22.77 -3.87
N ASP A 138 1.59 23.72 -2.94
CA ASP A 138 1.90 23.48 -1.52
C ASP A 138 0.78 22.76 -0.75
N ASN A 139 -0.43 22.70 -1.30
CA ASN A 139 -1.56 21.96 -0.69
C ASN A 139 -1.43 20.43 -0.85
N ARG A 140 -0.30 19.95 -1.38
CA ARG A 140 0.02 18.53 -1.55
C ARG A 140 0.30 17.81 -0.23
N ILE A 141 0.71 18.51 0.81
CA ILE A 141 1.08 17.91 2.10
C ILE A 141 -0.15 17.25 2.74
N ARG A 142 0.02 16.02 3.23
CA ARG A 142 -0.93 15.32 4.09
C ARG A 142 -0.57 15.66 5.54
N PRO A 143 -1.31 16.56 6.21
CA PRO A 143 -0.87 17.17 7.47
C PRO A 143 -0.58 16.17 8.58
N PHE A 144 -1.22 15.00 8.53
CA PHE A 144 -1.12 13.97 9.56
C PHE A 144 -0.50 12.65 9.06
N ALA A 145 0.10 12.60 7.86
CA ALA A 145 0.72 11.35 7.37
C ALA A 145 1.81 10.82 8.33
N TYR A 146 2.55 11.73 8.97
CA TYR A 146 3.60 11.41 9.93
C TYR A 146 3.14 10.55 11.12
N THR A 147 1.84 10.56 11.45
CA THR A 147 1.31 9.76 12.57
C THR A 147 1.43 8.26 12.29
N TYR A 148 1.30 7.82 11.02
CA TYR A 148 1.55 6.45 10.62
C TYR A 148 3.03 6.08 10.74
N ARG A 149 3.94 6.93 10.26
CA ARG A 149 5.40 6.72 10.44
C ARG A 149 5.76 6.57 11.91
N ASP A 150 5.22 7.44 12.76
CA ASP A 150 5.48 7.40 14.19
C ASP A 150 4.88 6.15 14.86
N TYR A 151 3.68 5.72 14.43
CA TYR A 151 3.08 4.45 14.84
C TYR A 151 3.94 3.24 14.46
N VAL A 152 4.47 3.21 13.23
CA VAL A 152 5.36 2.14 12.76
C VAL A 152 6.60 2.10 13.66
N ILE A 153 7.30 3.23 13.84
CA ILE A 153 8.50 3.30 14.68
C ILE A 153 8.21 2.83 16.11
N ARG A 154 7.09 3.26 16.72
CA ARG A 154 6.67 2.80 18.06
C ARG A 154 6.40 1.30 18.10
N SER A 155 5.71 0.76 17.09
CA SER A 155 5.34 -0.65 17.03
C SER A 155 6.58 -1.56 16.97
N PHE A 156 7.59 -1.20 16.17
CA PHE A 156 8.87 -1.92 16.17
C PHE A 156 9.60 -1.78 17.51
N ASN A 157 9.66 -0.58 18.09
CA ASN A 157 10.32 -0.37 19.39
C ASN A 157 9.68 -1.18 20.52
N GLN A 158 8.36 -1.32 20.51
CA GLN A 158 7.60 -2.14 21.48
C GLN A 158 7.67 -3.64 21.18
N ASP A 159 8.35 -4.05 20.10
CA ASP A 159 8.36 -5.43 19.59
C ASP A 159 6.92 -5.94 19.43
N LYS A 160 6.04 -5.12 18.85
CA LYS A 160 4.63 -5.48 18.64
C LYS A 160 4.57 -6.79 17.83
N PRO A 161 3.78 -7.79 18.25
CA PRO A 161 3.56 -8.99 17.46
C PRO A 161 3.16 -8.62 16.03
N PHE A 162 3.86 -9.14 15.03
CA PHE A 162 3.67 -8.73 13.65
C PHE A 162 2.26 -9.07 13.12
N ASP A 163 1.63 -10.12 13.65
CA ASP A 163 0.22 -10.44 13.39
C ASP A 163 -0.73 -9.35 13.92
N ARG A 164 -0.52 -8.87 15.15
CA ARG A 164 -1.27 -7.73 15.71
C ARG A 164 -1.01 -6.45 14.91
N PHE A 165 0.24 -6.23 14.52
CA PHE A 165 0.62 -5.09 13.68
C PHE A 165 -0.12 -5.10 12.33
N ILE A 166 -0.22 -6.25 11.66
CA ILE A 166 -1.04 -6.42 10.44
C ILE A 166 -2.52 -6.13 10.73
N HIS A 167 -3.06 -6.67 11.82
CA HIS A 167 -4.48 -6.48 12.16
C HIS A 167 -4.83 -5.01 12.37
N GLU A 168 -4.01 -4.28 13.12
CA GLU A 168 -4.18 -2.84 13.30
C GLU A 168 -4.08 -2.07 11.97
N GLN A 169 -3.15 -2.45 11.09
CA GLN A 169 -3.02 -1.78 9.79
C GLN A 169 -4.23 -1.97 8.86
N LEU A 170 -4.96 -3.09 8.98
CA LEU A 170 -6.14 -3.35 8.15
C LEU A 170 -7.44 -2.90 8.80
N ALA A 171 -7.53 -2.99 10.12
CA ALA A 171 -8.80 -2.87 10.83
C ALA A 171 -8.67 -2.36 12.28
N ALA A 172 -7.76 -1.41 12.57
CA ALA A 172 -7.65 -0.85 13.92
C ALA A 172 -8.97 -0.27 14.46
N ASP A 173 -9.84 0.29 13.61
CA ASP A 173 -11.17 0.76 13.98
C ASP A 173 -12.15 -0.34 14.42
N GLN A 174 -11.78 -1.61 14.23
CA GLN A 174 -12.60 -2.80 14.54
C GLN A 174 -12.04 -3.62 15.71
N LEU A 175 -11.12 -3.04 16.50
CA LEU A 175 -10.41 -3.72 17.60
C LEU A 175 -10.83 -3.23 18.99
N ASP A 176 -12.01 -2.63 19.10
CA ASP A 176 -12.57 -2.08 20.35
C ASP A 176 -11.58 -1.17 21.09
N LEU A 177 -10.86 -0.35 20.33
CA LEU A 177 -9.89 0.62 20.85
C LEU A 177 -10.61 1.89 21.34
N PRO A 178 -10.03 2.62 22.30
CA PRO A 178 -10.45 3.99 22.60
C PRO A 178 -10.45 4.88 21.35
N ASP A 179 -11.37 5.85 21.29
CA ASP A 179 -11.52 6.77 20.15
C ASP A 179 -10.24 7.59 19.86
N ASP A 180 -9.38 7.76 20.86
CA ASP A 180 -8.11 8.48 20.78
C ASP A 180 -6.86 7.57 20.74
N ALA A 181 -7.06 6.27 20.52
CA ALA A 181 -5.97 5.30 20.50
C ALA A 181 -4.94 5.61 19.38
N PRO A 182 -3.64 5.68 19.69
CA PRO A 182 -2.60 5.91 18.69
C PRO A 182 -2.48 4.79 17.65
N GLU A 183 -2.98 3.59 17.95
CA GLU A 183 -3.08 2.43 17.05
C GLU A 183 -3.99 2.70 15.85
N LEU A 184 -4.95 3.63 15.95
CA LEU A 184 -5.78 4.03 14.80
C LEU A 184 -4.92 4.55 13.63
N ALA A 185 -3.73 5.11 13.91
CA ALA A 185 -2.80 5.58 12.88
C ALA A 185 -2.29 4.46 11.97
N ALA A 186 -2.36 3.18 12.39
CA ALA A 186 -1.90 2.02 11.64
C ALA A 186 -2.53 1.91 10.26
N MET A 187 -3.79 2.33 10.11
CA MET A 187 -4.52 2.30 8.84
C MET A 187 -3.97 3.28 7.79
N GLY A 188 -2.96 4.08 8.14
CA GLY A 188 -2.09 4.75 7.18
C GLY A 188 -1.54 3.81 6.11
N PHE A 189 -1.37 2.52 6.41
CA PHE A 189 -1.01 1.49 5.44
C PHE A 189 -1.96 1.40 4.23
N LEU A 190 -3.27 1.63 4.45
CA LEU A 190 -4.30 1.58 3.42
C LEU A 190 -4.65 2.95 2.82
N THR A 191 -4.42 4.03 3.56
CA THR A 191 -4.83 5.39 3.17
C THR A 191 -3.69 6.27 2.63
N LEU A 192 -2.43 5.89 2.89
CA LEU A 192 -1.28 6.70 2.48
C LEU A 192 -0.75 6.40 1.06
N GLY A 193 -1.43 5.54 0.30
CA GLY A 193 -1.14 5.27 -1.11
C GLY A 193 -1.46 6.44 -2.07
N ARG A 194 -1.36 6.18 -3.37
CA ARG A 194 -1.74 7.13 -4.43
C ARG A 194 -3.25 7.35 -4.44
N MET A 195 -3.71 8.55 -4.80
CA MET A 195 -5.14 8.84 -4.90
C MET A 195 -5.69 8.66 -6.32
N PHE A 196 -4.85 8.61 -7.35
CA PHE A 196 -5.25 8.42 -8.75
C PHE A 196 -6.37 9.38 -9.18
N ASP A 197 -6.20 10.67 -8.89
CA ASP A 197 -7.23 11.71 -9.08
C ASP A 197 -8.59 11.39 -8.42
N ARG A 198 -8.53 10.65 -7.31
CA ARG A 198 -9.65 10.10 -6.54
C ARG A 198 -10.45 9.03 -7.29
N ASN A 199 -9.83 8.31 -8.23
CA ASN A 199 -10.43 7.12 -8.82
C ASN A 199 -10.49 5.98 -7.78
N ARG A 200 -11.70 5.71 -7.29
CA ARG A 200 -11.93 4.67 -6.27
C ARG A 200 -11.45 3.29 -6.71
N HIS A 201 -11.58 2.95 -8.00
CA HIS A 201 -11.21 1.62 -8.49
C HIS A 201 -9.69 1.40 -8.43
N ASP A 202 -8.90 2.42 -8.78
CA ASP A 202 -7.44 2.34 -8.76
C ASP A 202 -6.88 2.48 -7.34
N ILE A 203 -7.55 3.23 -6.46
CA ILE A 203 -7.21 3.25 -5.03
C ILE A 203 -7.40 1.85 -4.42
N ILE A 204 -8.51 1.17 -4.72
CA ILE A 204 -8.77 -0.19 -4.21
C ILE A 204 -7.76 -1.19 -4.80
N ASP A 205 -7.41 -1.05 -6.08
CA ASP A 205 -6.37 -1.87 -6.71
C ASP A 205 -5.02 -1.73 -5.98
N ASP A 206 -4.59 -0.49 -5.67
CA ASP A 206 -3.38 -0.23 -4.85
C ASP A 206 -3.48 -0.80 -3.42
N GLN A 207 -4.67 -0.78 -2.81
CA GLN A 207 -4.90 -1.39 -1.50
C GLN A 207 -4.79 -2.92 -1.55
N ILE A 208 -5.39 -3.56 -2.57
CA ILE A 208 -5.23 -5.00 -2.80
C ILE A 208 -3.77 -5.33 -3.04
N ASP A 209 -3.08 -4.54 -3.86
CA ASP A 209 -1.69 -4.76 -4.23
C ASP A 209 -0.77 -4.68 -3.01
N VAL A 210 -0.81 -3.60 -2.22
CA VAL A 210 0.06 -3.50 -1.04
C VAL A 210 -0.23 -4.59 -0.01
N VAL A 211 -1.49 -5.01 0.13
CA VAL A 211 -1.87 -6.04 1.11
C VAL A 211 -1.36 -7.40 0.66
N THR A 212 -1.57 -7.76 -0.61
CA THR A 212 -1.23 -9.09 -1.13
C THR A 212 0.25 -9.20 -1.45
N ARG A 213 0.83 -8.23 -2.18
CA ARG A 213 2.26 -8.18 -2.51
C ARG A 213 3.12 -7.86 -1.30
N GLY A 214 2.67 -6.94 -0.45
CA GLY A 214 3.40 -6.50 0.73
C GLY A 214 3.37 -7.53 1.85
N LEU A 215 2.23 -8.18 2.14
CA LEU A 215 2.14 -9.09 3.30
C LEU A 215 2.34 -10.57 2.93
N MET A 216 1.96 -10.98 1.72
CA MET A 216 1.99 -12.40 1.32
C MET A 216 2.90 -12.69 0.12
N GLY A 217 3.47 -11.66 -0.51
CA GLY A 217 4.30 -11.84 -1.70
C GLY A 217 3.52 -12.40 -2.89
N LEU A 218 2.28 -11.96 -3.09
CA LEU A 218 1.43 -12.38 -4.22
C LEU A 218 1.00 -11.18 -5.06
N THR A 219 1.02 -11.33 -6.38
CA THR A 219 0.62 -10.32 -7.37
C THR A 219 -0.87 -10.37 -7.73
N VAL A 220 -1.74 -10.39 -6.72
CA VAL A 220 -3.21 -10.55 -6.92
C VAL A 220 -3.82 -9.46 -7.79
N ALA A 221 -3.29 -8.22 -7.75
CA ALA A 221 -3.77 -7.11 -8.56
C ALA A 221 -3.74 -7.40 -10.08
N CYS A 222 -2.83 -8.26 -10.54
CA CYS A 222 -2.79 -8.66 -11.95
C CYS A 222 -4.04 -9.47 -12.39
N ALA A 223 -4.82 -10.02 -11.44
CA ALA A 223 -6.06 -10.74 -11.71
C ALA A 223 -7.29 -9.82 -11.96
N ARG A 224 -7.11 -8.49 -11.96
CA ARG A 224 -8.17 -7.50 -12.14
C ARG A 224 -8.94 -7.66 -13.46
N CYS A 225 -8.22 -7.87 -14.56
CA CYS A 225 -8.82 -7.86 -15.90
C CYS A 225 -9.11 -9.27 -16.45
N HIS A 226 -8.36 -10.26 -15.99
CA HIS A 226 -8.46 -11.67 -16.37
C HIS A 226 -7.82 -12.51 -15.26
N ASP A 227 -8.06 -13.82 -15.24
CA ASP A 227 -7.40 -14.72 -14.29
C ASP A 227 -5.89 -14.54 -14.38
N HIS A 228 -5.20 -14.57 -13.24
CA HIS A 228 -3.78 -14.26 -13.20
C HIS A 228 -2.98 -15.11 -14.20
N LYS A 229 -2.01 -14.48 -14.89
CA LYS A 229 -1.35 -15.09 -16.06
C LYS A 229 -0.57 -16.36 -15.73
N PHE A 230 0.00 -16.44 -14.53
CA PHE A 230 0.89 -17.52 -14.11
C PHE A 230 0.37 -18.25 -12.88
N ASP A 231 0.12 -17.50 -11.80
CA ASP A 231 -0.45 -18.06 -10.58
C ASP A 231 -1.94 -18.42 -10.71
N PRO A 232 -2.46 -19.45 -10.01
CA PRO A 232 -3.85 -19.86 -10.05
C PRO A 232 -4.73 -18.97 -9.16
N ILE A 233 -4.74 -17.68 -9.50
CA ILE A 233 -5.54 -16.65 -8.82
C ILE A 233 -6.66 -16.24 -9.78
N PRO A 234 -7.90 -16.70 -9.58
CA PRO A 234 -9.00 -16.33 -10.43
C PRO A 234 -9.36 -14.86 -10.23
N THR A 235 -9.89 -14.21 -11.26
CA THR A 235 -10.45 -12.85 -11.18
C THR A 235 -11.50 -12.73 -10.07
N ALA A 236 -12.23 -13.81 -9.79
CA ALA A 236 -13.17 -13.86 -8.68
C ALA A 236 -12.52 -13.51 -7.33
N ASP A 237 -11.29 -13.95 -7.06
CA ASP A 237 -10.59 -13.70 -5.80
C ASP A 237 -10.15 -12.23 -5.69
N TYR A 238 -9.69 -11.62 -6.80
CA TYR A 238 -9.44 -10.18 -6.85
C TYR A 238 -10.71 -9.41 -6.48
N TYR A 239 -11.87 -9.75 -7.07
CA TYR A 239 -13.12 -9.05 -6.79
C TYR A 239 -13.72 -9.37 -5.40
N SER A 240 -13.41 -10.54 -4.84
CA SER A 240 -13.68 -10.85 -3.42
C SER A 240 -12.95 -9.88 -2.49
N LEU A 241 -11.66 -9.60 -2.74
CA LEU A 241 -10.89 -8.61 -1.98
C LEU A 241 -11.31 -7.17 -2.30
N TYR A 242 -11.64 -6.88 -3.56
CA TYR A 242 -12.20 -5.59 -3.97
C TYR A 242 -13.43 -5.25 -3.13
N GLY A 243 -14.32 -6.22 -2.90
CA GLY A 243 -15.49 -6.03 -2.06
C GLY A 243 -15.18 -5.66 -0.60
N VAL A 244 -14.04 -6.11 -0.07
CA VAL A 244 -13.60 -5.75 1.28
C VAL A 244 -13.32 -4.24 1.35
N PHE A 245 -12.45 -3.74 0.49
CA PHE A 245 -12.08 -2.32 0.49
C PHE A 245 -13.18 -1.40 -0.07
N ALA A 246 -13.98 -1.89 -1.03
CA ALA A 246 -15.14 -1.17 -1.54
C ALA A 246 -16.24 -0.97 -0.47
N SER A 247 -16.19 -1.73 0.63
CA SER A 247 -17.09 -1.59 1.78
C SER A 247 -16.59 -0.58 2.83
N SER A 248 -15.50 0.13 2.56
CA SER A 248 -14.89 1.11 3.48
C SER A 248 -14.68 2.49 2.84
N GLU A 249 -14.56 3.52 3.67
CA GLU A 249 -14.31 4.91 3.27
C GLU A 249 -13.41 5.65 4.26
N GLU A 250 -12.71 6.69 3.80
CA GLU A 250 -12.01 7.62 4.67
C GLU A 250 -13.01 8.59 5.32
N PRO A 251 -12.99 8.77 6.65
CA PRO A 251 -13.86 9.75 7.30
C PRO A 251 -13.37 11.17 7.00
N VAL A 252 -14.32 12.08 6.73
CA VAL A 252 -14.04 13.53 6.59
C VAL A 252 -13.44 14.10 7.88
N ASP A 253 -13.99 13.68 9.02
CA ASP A 253 -13.48 14.02 10.36
C ASP A 253 -12.60 12.89 10.85
N ARG A 254 -11.29 13.07 10.70
CA ARG A 254 -10.30 12.05 11.07
C ARG A 254 -10.22 11.94 12.60
N PRO A 255 -10.15 10.72 13.17
CA PRO A 255 -10.09 10.56 14.62
C PRO A 255 -8.81 11.19 15.17
N ARG A 256 -8.96 11.91 16.28
CA ARG A 256 -7.87 12.56 17.00
C ARG A 256 -7.20 11.55 17.91
N ILE A 257 -5.88 11.44 17.85
CA ILE A 257 -5.07 10.45 18.58
C ILE A 257 -4.10 11.08 19.57
N GLU A 258 -4.33 12.34 19.91
CA GLU A 258 -3.54 13.13 20.83
C GLU A 258 -4.44 14.15 21.53
N THR A 259 -4.23 14.35 22.82
CA THR A 259 -4.92 15.41 23.57
C THR A 259 -4.48 16.79 23.07
N PRO A 260 -5.41 17.67 22.68
CA PRO A 260 -5.06 19.02 22.23
C PRO A 260 -4.33 19.80 23.32
N ARG A 261 -3.22 20.43 22.94
CA ARG A 261 -2.53 21.44 23.76
C ARG A 261 -3.40 22.70 23.85
N ASN A 262 -3.14 23.54 24.85
CA ASN A 262 -3.91 24.77 25.07
C ASN A 262 -3.92 25.71 23.85
N ASP A 263 -2.79 25.84 23.17
CA ASP A 263 -2.62 26.58 21.92
C ASP A 263 -3.26 25.88 20.69
N GLY A 264 -3.52 24.57 20.78
CA GLY A 264 -4.24 23.78 19.78
C GLY A 264 -5.78 23.88 19.87
N LYS A 265 -6.34 24.37 20.99
CA LYS A 265 -7.81 24.47 21.18
C LYS A 265 -8.51 25.34 20.12
N LYS A 266 -7.84 26.42 19.69
CA LYS A 266 -8.35 27.29 18.62
C LYS A 266 -8.49 26.54 17.28
N TYR A 267 -7.49 25.72 16.94
CA TYR A 267 -7.53 24.88 15.75
C TYR A 267 -8.69 23.87 15.83
N GLU A 268 -8.88 23.22 16.98
CA GLU A 268 -9.94 22.23 17.16
C GLU A 268 -11.33 22.83 16.99
N ALA A 269 -11.58 24.04 17.52
CA ALA A 269 -12.84 24.75 17.35
C ALA A 269 -13.08 25.09 15.86
N GLU A 270 -12.09 25.63 15.15
CA GLU A 270 -12.21 25.95 13.72
C GLU A 270 -12.40 24.69 12.86
N HIS A 271 -11.69 23.61 13.20
CA HIS A 271 -11.81 22.32 12.52
C HIS A 271 -13.24 21.77 12.62
N GLN A 272 -13.84 21.78 13.82
CA GLN A 272 -15.21 21.28 14.01
C GLN A 272 -16.25 22.11 13.24
N LEU A 273 -16.08 23.44 13.18
CA LEU A 273 -16.95 24.29 12.36
C LEU A 273 -16.86 23.92 10.86
N LYS A 274 -15.66 23.71 10.33
CA LYS A 274 -15.48 23.30 8.92
C LYS A 274 -15.99 21.89 8.64
N VAL A 275 -15.82 20.95 9.59
CA VAL A 275 -16.41 19.60 9.48
C VAL A 275 -17.94 19.69 9.42
N ALA A 276 -18.55 20.50 10.29
CA ALA A 276 -19.99 20.72 10.30
C ALA A 276 -20.47 21.34 8.97
N GLU A 277 -19.71 22.28 8.41
CA GLU A 277 -19.98 22.87 7.10
C GLU A 277 -19.95 21.82 5.97
N VAL A 278 -18.92 20.96 5.93
CA VAL A 278 -18.82 19.86 4.94
C VAL A 278 -20.01 18.91 5.07
N ARG A 279 -20.35 18.49 6.30
CA ARG A 279 -21.48 17.58 6.57
C ARG A 279 -22.80 18.21 6.16
N LYS A 280 -23.01 19.50 6.49
CA LYS A 280 -24.22 20.25 6.12
C LYS A 280 -24.36 20.38 4.60
N MET A 281 -23.28 20.73 3.90
CA MET A 281 -23.27 20.79 2.43
C MET A 281 -23.64 19.44 1.82
N LEU A 282 -23.01 18.35 2.28
CA LEU A 282 -23.28 17.00 1.78
C LEU A 282 -24.74 16.57 2.03
N SER A 283 -25.26 16.82 3.23
CA SER A 283 -26.64 16.50 3.61
C SER A 283 -27.66 17.31 2.79
N ASN A 284 -27.44 18.62 2.63
CA ASN A 284 -28.30 19.48 1.83
C ASN A 284 -28.33 19.05 0.36
N GLN A 285 -27.16 18.72 -0.21
CA GLN A 285 -27.07 18.18 -1.56
C GLN A 285 -27.79 16.84 -1.67
N HIS A 286 -27.59 15.93 -0.72
CA HIS A 286 -28.25 14.63 -0.71
C HIS A 286 -29.78 14.76 -0.76
N THR A 287 -30.36 15.56 0.15
CA THR A 287 -31.80 15.83 0.19
C THR A 287 -32.29 16.48 -1.10
N SER A 288 -31.59 17.52 -1.57
CA SER A 288 -31.96 18.23 -2.81
C SER A 288 -31.92 17.33 -4.04
N LEU A 289 -30.91 16.47 -4.14
CA LEU A 289 -30.72 15.56 -5.27
C LEU A 289 -31.76 14.45 -5.31
N MET A 290 -32.13 13.89 -4.15
CA MET A 290 -33.24 12.94 -4.05
C MET A 290 -34.58 13.61 -4.38
N ALA A 291 -34.86 14.80 -3.83
CA ALA A 291 -36.09 15.55 -4.14
C ALA A 291 -36.18 15.88 -5.64
N THR A 292 -35.06 16.28 -6.25
CA THR A 292 -34.94 16.53 -7.69
C THR A 292 -35.16 15.25 -8.51
N ALA A 293 -34.66 14.11 -8.04
CA ALA A 293 -34.87 12.83 -8.70
C ALA A 293 -36.36 12.44 -8.68
N ARG A 294 -37.03 12.61 -7.52
CA ARG A 294 -38.46 12.36 -7.34
C ARG A 294 -39.33 13.27 -8.21
N SER A 295 -39.06 14.58 -8.23
CA SER A 295 -39.83 15.52 -9.05
C SER A 295 -39.69 15.28 -10.56
N ARG A 296 -38.65 14.56 -10.97
CA ARG A 296 -38.39 14.19 -12.38
C ARG A 296 -38.87 12.80 -12.77
N THR A 297 -39.63 12.12 -11.90
CA THR A 297 -40.14 10.76 -12.16
C THR A 297 -40.78 10.62 -13.54
N ALA A 298 -41.58 11.58 -13.98
CA ALA A 298 -42.20 11.58 -15.32
C ALA A 298 -41.16 11.47 -16.45
N ARG A 299 -40.07 12.25 -16.35
CA ARG A 299 -39.00 12.25 -17.36
C ARG A 299 -38.19 10.97 -17.36
N TYR A 300 -37.91 10.40 -16.18
CA TYR A 300 -37.25 9.12 -16.06
C TYR A 300 -38.11 8.01 -16.69
N LEU A 301 -39.36 7.89 -16.27
CA LEU A 301 -40.31 6.91 -16.79
C LEU A 301 -40.50 7.04 -18.31
N LEU A 302 -40.62 8.27 -18.83
CA LEU A 302 -40.71 8.50 -20.26
C LEU A 302 -39.48 7.96 -20.99
N LYS A 303 -38.27 8.21 -20.48
CA LYS A 303 -37.05 7.65 -21.09
C LYS A 303 -36.94 6.14 -20.96
N VAL A 304 -37.39 5.55 -19.85
CA VAL A 304 -37.50 4.09 -19.72
C VAL A 304 -38.41 3.50 -20.80
N ALA A 305 -39.52 4.16 -21.12
CA ALA A 305 -40.52 3.67 -22.08
C ALA A 305 -40.20 3.96 -23.56
N THR A 306 -39.24 4.85 -23.85
CA THR A 306 -38.99 5.37 -25.21
C THR A 306 -37.58 5.21 -25.73
N THR A 307 -36.60 4.87 -24.89
CA THR A 307 -35.23 4.62 -25.35
C THR A 307 -34.68 3.32 -24.81
N ASP A 308 -33.74 2.73 -25.53
CA ASP A 308 -32.95 1.61 -25.05
C ASP A 308 -31.91 2.05 -24.00
N PRO A 309 -31.37 1.12 -23.20
CA PRO A 309 -30.29 1.40 -22.27
C PRO A 309 -29.05 1.94 -22.99
N ASP A 310 -28.54 3.08 -22.52
CA ASP A 310 -27.31 3.70 -23.03
C ASP A 310 -26.11 3.39 -22.12
N ILE A 311 -24.89 3.30 -22.68
CA ILE A 311 -23.67 3.02 -21.91
C ILE A 311 -23.39 4.08 -20.83
N ASN A 312 -23.83 5.33 -21.05
CA ASN A 312 -23.68 6.40 -20.06
C ASN A 312 -24.54 6.16 -18.81
N GLU A 313 -25.57 5.31 -18.88
CA GLU A 313 -26.40 4.93 -17.74
C GLU A 313 -25.65 4.10 -16.69
N THR A 314 -24.65 3.32 -17.12
CA THR A 314 -23.73 2.57 -16.24
C THR A 314 -22.38 3.24 -16.05
N SER A 315 -22.07 4.27 -16.86
CA SER A 315 -20.82 5.03 -16.77
C SER A 315 -20.82 6.03 -15.60
N ILE A 316 -19.74 6.02 -14.81
CA ILE A 316 -19.55 6.91 -13.65
C ILE A 316 -18.62 8.10 -14.01
N PHE A 317 -17.93 8.04 -15.15
CA PHE A 317 -16.90 9.01 -15.52
C PHE A 317 -17.43 10.15 -16.41
N PHE A 318 -16.88 11.35 -16.21
CA PHE A 318 -17.01 12.53 -17.08
C PHE A 318 -18.40 13.18 -17.29
N LEU A 319 -19.44 12.76 -16.57
CA LEU A 319 -20.76 13.40 -16.69
C LEU A 319 -20.79 14.77 -15.98
N SER A 320 -20.75 15.84 -16.77
CA SER A 320 -21.08 17.19 -16.31
C SER A 320 -22.59 17.38 -16.34
N LEU A 321 -23.23 17.21 -15.18
CA LEU A 321 -24.68 17.34 -15.03
C LEU A 321 -25.06 18.78 -14.70
N ILE A 322 -25.75 19.44 -15.63
CA ILE A 322 -26.43 20.72 -15.35
C ILE A 322 -27.76 20.46 -14.64
N PRO A 323 -28.31 21.46 -13.90
CA PRO A 323 -29.52 21.27 -13.13
C PRO A 323 -30.65 20.60 -13.91
N LYS A 324 -30.90 20.90 -15.19
CA LYS A 324 -32.04 20.37 -15.95
C LYS A 324 -31.88 18.92 -16.47
N GLN A 325 -30.68 18.35 -16.46
CA GLN A 325 -30.40 17.04 -17.06
C GLN A 325 -30.91 15.87 -16.20
N ILE A 326 -31.31 14.78 -16.86
CA ILE A 326 -31.61 13.49 -16.22
C ILE A 326 -30.29 12.86 -15.77
N ARG A 327 -30.29 12.20 -14.61
CA ARG A 327 -29.11 11.53 -14.08
C ARG A 327 -29.05 10.10 -14.64
N PRO A 328 -28.05 9.73 -15.46
CA PRO A 328 -28.04 8.44 -16.13
C PRO A 328 -28.10 7.25 -15.15
N GLN A 329 -27.43 7.35 -14.00
CA GLN A 329 -27.43 6.28 -12.99
C GLN A 329 -28.81 6.09 -12.34
N ILE A 330 -29.58 7.18 -12.17
CA ILE A 330 -30.97 7.07 -11.67
C ILE A 330 -31.88 6.51 -12.75
N LEU A 331 -31.65 6.87 -14.02
CA LEU A 331 -32.38 6.28 -15.15
C LEU A 331 -32.14 4.77 -15.23
N HIS A 332 -30.90 4.32 -15.08
CA HIS A 332 -30.56 2.90 -15.01
C HIS A 332 -31.34 2.17 -13.90
N ARG A 333 -31.35 2.76 -12.70
CA ARG A 333 -32.12 2.21 -11.56
C ARG A 333 -33.61 2.12 -11.88
N TRP A 334 -34.18 3.13 -12.55
CA TRP A 334 -35.56 3.09 -13.00
C TRP A 334 -35.81 1.96 -14.00
N ARG A 335 -34.90 1.71 -14.95
CA ARG A 335 -35.02 0.59 -15.90
C ARG A 335 -35.04 -0.75 -15.18
N LEU A 336 -34.07 -1.00 -14.30
CA LEU A 336 -34.00 -2.25 -13.53
C LEU A 336 -35.25 -2.45 -12.67
N PHE A 337 -35.70 -1.38 -12.01
CA PHE A 337 -36.87 -1.42 -11.16
C PHE A 337 -38.15 -1.70 -11.94
N VAL A 338 -38.37 -1.01 -13.07
CA VAL A 338 -39.52 -1.23 -13.94
C VAL A 338 -39.46 -2.63 -14.56
N ALA A 339 -38.32 -3.08 -15.05
CA ALA A 339 -38.18 -4.43 -15.62
C ALA A 339 -38.51 -5.54 -14.61
N ALA A 340 -38.11 -5.37 -13.35
CA ALA A 340 -38.43 -6.32 -12.27
C ALA A 340 -39.91 -6.28 -11.84
N ARG A 341 -40.58 -5.13 -11.98
CA ARG A 341 -41.93 -4.89 -11.42
C ARG A 341 -43.05 -4.91 -12.47
N ALA A 342 -42.74 -4.64 -13.74
CA ALA A 342 -43.69 -4.59 -14.85
C ALA A 342 -44.09 -6.00 -15.30
N GLN A 343 -44.73 -6.73 -14.39
CA GLN A 343 -45.23 -8.08 -14.57
C GLN A 343 -46.76 -8.07 -14.43
N PRO A 344 -47.48 -9.01 -15.11
CA PRO A 344 -48.90 -9.20 -14.87
C PRO A 344 -49.17 -9.44 -13.38
N GLY A 345 -50.18 -8.77 -12.82
CA GLY A 345 -50.57 -8.94 -11.42
C GLY A 345 -49.82 -8.08 -10.40
N ASP A 346 -48.81 -7.30 -10.81
CA ASP A 346 -48.18 -6.35 -9.90
C ASP A 346 -49.14 -5.21 -9.52
N ARG A 347 -49.22 -4.91 -8.21
CA ARG A 347 -50.18 -3.94 -7.65
C ARG A 347 -49.97 -2.49 -8.09
N VAL A 348 -48.79 -2.15 -8.63
CA VAL A 348 -48.45 -0.79 -9.08
C VAL A 348 -48.06 -0.76 -10.54
N PHE A 349 -47.25 -1.70 -11.02
CA PHE A 349 -46.71 -1.73 -12.38
C PHE A 349 -47.38 -2.77 -13.29
N GLY A 350 -48.43 -3.46 -12.82
CA GLY A 350 -49.29 -4.29 -13.67
C GLY A 350 -49.90 -3.51 -14.84
N PRO A 351 -50.49 -2.32 -14.61
CA PRO A 351 -50.98 -1.48 -15.70
C PRO A 351 -49.87 -0.98 -16.64
N TRP A 352 -48.65 -0.78 -16.13
CA TRP A 352 -47.49 -0.41 -16.95
C TRP A 352 -47.13 -1.53 -17.92
N HIS A 353 -47.14 -2.78 -17.45
CA HIS A 353 -46.93 -3.95 -18.31
C HIS A 353 -47.94 -3.99 -19.47
N ASP A 354 -49.23 -3.86 -19.15
CA ASP A 354 -50.30 -3.98 -20.13
C ASP A 354 -50.35 -2.81 -21.13
N LEU A 355 -50.06 -1.59 -20.68
CA LEU A 355 -50.13 -0.40 -21.53
C LEU A 355 -48.84 -0.13 -22.33
N LEU A 356 -47.67 -0.42 -21.75
CA LEU A 356 -46.38 0.00 -22.31
C LEU A 356 -45.47 -1.18 -22.69
N THR A 357 -45.34 -2.21 -21.85
CA THR A 357 -44.43 -3.33 -22.13
C THR A 357 -44.91 -4.22 -23.29
N ARG A 358 -46.22 -4.34 -23.48
CA ARG A 358 -46.83 -5.12 -24.58
C ARG A 358 -47.00 -4.34 -25.89
N ARG A 359 -46.62 -3.07 -25.90
CA ARG A 359 -46.77 -2.19 -27.06
C ARG A 359 -45.78 -2.60 -28.17
N PRO A 360 -46.15 -2.47 -29.45
CA PRO A 360 -45.19 -2.55 -30.54
C PRO A 360 -43.98 -1.62 -30.30
N PRO A 361 -42.75 -2.03 -30.68
CA PRO A 361 -41.59 -1.16 -30.67
C PRO A 361 -41.88 0.12 -31.48
N ASN A 362 -41.36 1.26 -31.02
CA ASN A 362 -41.48 2.57 -31.68
C ASN A 362 -42.91 3.15 -31.85
N SER A 363 -43.95 2.51 -31.32
CA SER A 363 -45.30 3.09 -31.30
C SER A 363 -45.43 4.14 -30.18
N ASP A 364 -46.04 5.30 -30.45
CA ASP A 364 -46.40 6.25 -29.39
C ASP A 364 -47.82 6.01 -28.84
N SER A 365 -48.66 5.26 -29.54
CA SER A 365 -50.02 4.98 -29.09
C SER A 365 -50.06 3.89 -28.00
N VAL A 366 -50.99 4.05 -27.06
CA VAL A 366 -51.27 3.04 -26.03
C VAL A 366 -52.72 2.54 -26.13
N PRO A 367 -53.00 1.27 -25.77
CA PRO A 367 -54.37 0.75 -25.77
C PRO A 367 -55.27 1.49 -24.75
N ASP A 368 -56.59 1.51 -24.99
CA ASP A 368 -57.56 2.09 -24.05
C ASP A 368 -57.50 1.36 -22.70
N SER A 369 -57.17 2.12 -21.65
CA SER A 369 -57.02 1.62 -20.28
C SER A 369 -58.30 0.98 -19.74
N LYS A 370 -59.48 1.41 -20.20
CA LYS A 370 -60.77 0.85 -19.73
C LYS A 370 -60.92 -0.64 -20.06
N ARG A 371 -60.24 -1.13 -21.11
CA ARG A 371 -60.27 -2.56 -21.50
C ARG A 371 -59.69 -3.48 -20.42
N PHE A 372 -58.79 -2.97 -19.58
CA PHE A 372 -58.10 -3.76 -18.56
C PHE A 372 -58.67 -3.60 -17.14
N LEU A 373 -59.66 -2.71 -16.95
CA LEU A 373 -60.17 -2.34 -15.62
C LEU A 373 -60.62 -3.54 -14.77
N ALA A 374 -61.35 -4.48 -15.36
CA ALA A 374 -61.80 -5.69 -14.65
C ALA A 374 -60.63 -6.56 -14.18
N ALA A 375 -59.61 -6.72 -15.04
CA ALA A 375 -58.42 -7.51 -14.73
C ALA A 375 -57.56 -6.84 -13.65
N TRP A 376 -57.38 -5.52 -13.72
CA TRP A 376 -56.61 -4.78 -12.71
C TRP A 376 -57.29 -4.76 -11.35
N LYS A 377 -58.63 -4.62 -11.29
CA LYS A 377 -59.40 -4.76 -10.04
C LYS A 377 -59.20 -6.15 -9.42
N LYS A 378 -59.29 -7.21 -10.22
CA LYS A 378 -59.07 -8.60 -9.76
C LYS A 378 -57.64 -8.81 -9.24
N SER A 379 -56.66 -8.17 -9.87
CA SER A 379 -55.24 -8.28 -9.52
C SER A 379 -54.83 -7.44 -8.30
N GLY A 380 -55.74 -6.61 -7.77
CA GLY A 380 -55.47 -5.76 -6.62
C GLY A 380 -54.54 -4.59 -6.92
N VAL A 381 -54.64 -4.01 -8.13
CA VAL A 381 -53.96 -2.75 -8.47
C VAL A 381 -54.44 -1.63 -7.56
N ASP A 382 -53.52 -0.75 -7.14
CA ASP A 382 -53.82 0.36 -6.23
C ASP A 382 -54.95 1.26 -6.79
N GLN A 383 -55.96 1.53 -5.96
CA GLN A 383 -57.17 2.25 -6.38
C GLN A 383 -56.86 3.65 -6.92
N ARG A 384 -55.88 4.36 -6.34
CA ARG A 384 -55.50 5.72 -6.79
C ARG A 384 -54.96 5.71 -8.20
N LEU A 385 -54.24 4.65 -8.57
CA LEU A 385 -53.70 4.46 -9.91
C LEU A 385 -54.80 4.05 -10.89
N LEU A 386 -55.74 3.18 -10.47
CA LEU A 386 -56.91 2.82 -11.26
C LEU A 386 -57.73 4.06 -11.62
N ASP A 387 -58.10 4.85 -10.61
CA ASP A 387 -58.92 6.05 -10.79
C ASP A 387 -58.24 7.04 -11.74
N ALA A 388 -56.93 7.24 -11.61
CA ALA A 388 -56.16 8.12 -12.47
C ALA A 388 -56.08 7.63 -13.92
N LEU A 389 -55.96 6.31 -14.14
CA LEU A 389 -55.89 5.71 -15.48
C LEU A 389 -57.26 5.63 -16.18
N THR A 390 -58.38 5.61 -15.45
CA THR A 390 -59.72 5.51 -16.03
C THR A 390 -60.44 6.85 -16.20
N THR A 391 -60.18 7.81 -15.29
CA THR A 391 -60.79 9.15 -15.34
C THR A 391 -60.24 9.98 -16.50
N SER A 392 -58.95 9.79 -16.82
CA SER A 392 -58.31 10.40 -17.98
C SER A 392 -57.54 9.33 -18.75
N PRO A 393 -58.22 8.53 -19.60
CA PRO A 393 -57.59 7.42 -20.32
C PRO A 393 -56.40 7.90 -21.16
N PRO A 394 -55.19 7.38 -20.92
CA PRO A 394 -54.01 7.78 -21.67
C PRO A 394 -54.13 7.33 -23.13
N ARG A 395 -53.67 8.16 -24.07
CA ARG A 395 -53.65 7.85 -25.51
C ARG A 395 -52.23 7.69 -26.04
N ARG A 396 -51.28 8.35 -25.40
CA ARG A 396 -49.85 8.31 -25.72
C ARG A 396 -49.02 7.80 -24.55
N VAL A 397 -47.80 7.36 -24.84
CA VAL A 397 -46.80 6.93 -23.84
C VAL A 397 -46.62 7.99 -22.76
N ARG A 398 -46.50 9.23 -23.20
CA ARG A 398 -46.30 10.38 -22.33
C ARG A 398 -47.41 10.49 -21.29
N ASP A 399 -48.66 10.30 -21.69
CA ASP A 399 -49.82 10.38 -20.80
C ASP A 399 -49.72 9.34 -19.68
N VAL A 400 -49.35 8.09 -20.01
CA VAL A 400 -49.14 7.02 -19.01
C VAL A 400 -48.05 7.44 -18.03
N THR A 401 -46.91 7.90 -18.52
CA THR A 401 -45.78 8.29 -17.66
C THR A 401 -46.08 9.50 -16.78
N GLU A 402 -46.87 10.45 -17.26
CA GLU A 402 -47.32 11.62 -16.50
C GLU A 402 -48.34 11.24 -15.43
N ILE A 403 -49.28 10.32 -15.73
CA ILE A 403 -50.23 9.78 -14.74
C ILE A 403 -49.47 9.05 -13.63
N TYR A 404 -48.58 8.11 -13.98
CA TYR A 404 -47.76 7.38 -13.00
C TYR A 404 -46.96 8.34 -12.12
N ALA A 405 -46.27 9.31 -12.74
CA ALA A 405 -45.49 10.27 -11.99
C ALA A 405 -46.34 11.11 -11.04
N ARG A 406 -47.52 11.59 -11.48
CA ARG A 406 -48.43 12.37 -10.63
C ARG A 406 -48.89 11.58 -9.41
N VAL A 407 -49.32 10.33 -9.62
CA VAL A 407 -49.80 9.44 -8.55
C VAL A 407 -48.67 9.10 -7.57
N LEU A 408 -47.50 8.72 -8.08
CA LEU A 408 -46.33 8.37 -7.26
C LEU A 408 -45.79 9.57 -6.48
N ILE A 409 -45.65 10.73 -7.13
CA ILE A 409 -45.17 11.95 -6.48
C ILE A 409 -46.17 12.40 -5.41
N GLY A 410 -47.48 12.39 -5.72
CA GLY A 410 -48.54 12.73 -4.76
C GLY A 410 -48.49 11.84 -3.51
N ALA A 411 -48.41 10.51 -3.68
CA ALA A 411 -48.29 9.59 -2.56
C ALA A 411 -46.98 9.80 -1.76
N SER A 412 -45.87 10.12 -2.45
CA SER A 412 -44.59 10.39 -1.78
C SER A 412 -44.55 11.70 -0.97
N ALA A 413 -45.44 12.65 -1.28
CA ALA A 413 -45.55 13.94 -0.61
C ALA A 413 -46.58 13.95 0.54
N ASP A 414 -47.45 12.94 0.63
CA ASP A 414 -48.46 12.85 1.68
C ASP A 414 -47.89 12.14 2.91
N ASP A 415 -47.48 12.92 3.92
CA ASP A 415 -46.89 12.43 5.17
C ASP A 415 -47.87 11.69 6.09
N ARG A 416 -49.16 11.66 5.76
CA ARG A 416 -50.16 10.85 6.48
C ARG A 416 -50.10 9.38 6.06
N LEU A 417 -49.51 9.07 4.90
CA LEU A 417 -49.38 7.69 4.42
C LEU A 417 -48.21 6.98 5.11
N PRO A 418 -48.39 5.72 5.55
CA PRO A 418 -47.29 4.96 6.14
C PRO A 418 -46.23 4.64 5.08
N ASP A 419 -44.98 4.45 5.51
CA ASP A 419 -43.88 4.05 4.61
C ASP A 419 -44.10 2.68 3.92
N SER A 420 -45.03 1.88 4.44
CA SER A 420 -45.48 0.62 3.83
C SER A 420 -46.46 0.81 2.66
N ASP A 421 -47.01 2.00 2.45
CA ASP A 421 -47.88 2.30 1.32
C ASP A 421 -47.16 2.01 -0.02
N PRO A 422 -47.77 1.23 -0.93
CA PRO A 422 -47.08 0.73 -2.12
C PRO A 422 -46.65 1.83 -3.09
N LEU A 423 -47.42 2.92 -3.20
CA LEU A 423 -47.10 4.05 -4.08
C LEU A 423 -46.05 4.96 -3.43
N ARG A 424 -46.18 5.27 -2.13
CA ARG A 424 -45.18 6.04 -1.37
C ARG A 424 -43.83 5.33 -1.36
N ARG A 425 -43.81 4.03 -1.02
CA ARG A 425 -42.59 3.20 -0.96
C ARG A 425 -41.83 3.15 -2.28
N THR A 426 -42.52 3.26 -3.42
CA THR A 426 -41.89 3.27 -4.75
C THR A 426 -40.91 4.44 -4.93
N LEU A 427 -41.19 5.62 -4.36
CA LEU A 427 -40.31 6.79 -4.49
C LEU A 427 -39.44 7.06 -3.26
N ILE A 428 -39.88 6.71 -2.05
CA ILE A 428 -39.12 7.05 -0.83
C ILE A 428 -38.43 5.86 -0.16
N GLY A 429 -38.83 4.62 -0.47
CA GLY A 429 -38.25 3.43 0.14
C GLY A 429 -36.80 3.20 -0.29
N LYS A 430 -36.04 2.41 0.48
CA LYS A 430 -34.63 2.10 0.17
C LYS A 430 -34.41 1.42 -1.19
N GLN A 431 -35.41 0.67 -1.67
CA GLN A 431 -35.41 0.04 -3.00
C GLN A 431 -35.86 0.99 -4.12
N SER A 432 -36.20 2.24 -3.79
CA SER A 432 -36.61 3.25 -4.77
C SER A 432 -35.49 3.50 -5.79
N PRO A 433 -35.83 3.66 -7.08
CA PRO A 433 -34.88 4.13 -8.09
C PRO A 433 -34.26 5.48 -7.77
N THR A 434 -34.98 6.34 -7.04
CA THR A 434 -34.54 7.70 -6.69
C THR A 434 -33.80 7.79 -5.36
N TRP A 435 -33.77 6.70 -4.59
CA TRP A 435 -33.01 6.62 -3.34
C TRP A 435 -31.56 6.19 -3.61
N PHE A 436 -30.62 6.77 -2.88
CA PHE A 436 -29.23 6.35 -2.83
C PHE A 436 -28.66 6.71 -1.46
N PRO A 437 -27.64 6.02 -0.92
CA PRO A 437 -27.07 6.37 0.37
C PRO A 437 -26.30 7.71 0.32
N LEU A 438 -26.20 8.40 1.46
CA LEU A 438 -25.53 9.71 1.60
C LEU A 438 -24.13 9.75 0.98
N ARG A 439 -23.33 8.70 1.15
CA ARG A 439 -21.97 8.58 0.57
C ARG A 439 -21.95 8.66 -0.96
N GLN A 440 -23.00 8.21 -1.64
CA GLN A 440 -23.08 8.21 -3.10
C GLN A 440 -23.49 9.58 -3.66
N THR A 441 -23.84 10.55 -2.81
CA THR A 441 -24.21 11.91 -3.21
C THR A 441 -23.19 12.53 -4.16
N TRP A 442 -21.90 12.28 -3.93
CA TRP A 442 -20.82 12.71 -4.82
C TRP A 442 -21.07 12.38 -6.29
N TYR A 443 -21.52 11.16 -6.61
CA TYR A 443 -21.74 10.72 -7.99
C TYR A 443 -22.88 11.47 -8.68
N TYR A 444 -23.82 12.01 -7.90
CA TYR A 444 -24.96 12.78 -8.38
C TYR A 444 -24.74 14.30 -8.27
N MET A 445 -23.61 14.80 -7.81
CA MET A 445 -23.36 16.25 -7.79
C MET A 445 -23.03 16.78 -9.19
N SER A 446 -23.41 18.04 -9.47
CA SER A 446 -22.90 18.78 -10.63
C SER A 446 -21.39 18.99 -10.52
N ARG A 447 -20.71 19.35 -11.61
CA ARG A 447 -19.27 19.68 -11.54
C ARG A 447 -19.00 20.84 -10.56
N THR A 448 -19.84 21.87 -10.59
CA THR A 448 -19.73 23.02 -9.69
C THR A 448 -19.91 22.62 -8.22
N ASP A 449 -20.87 21.76 -7.90
CA ASP A 449 -21.08 21.31 -6.52
C ASP A 449 -19.96 20.37 -6.04
N LYS A 450 -19.44 19.53 -6.94
CA LYS A 450 -18.25 18.70 -6.70
C LYS A 450 -17.05 19.56 -6.35
N ASP A 451 -16.83 20.65 -7.10
CA ASP A 451 -15.70 21.56 -6.86
C ASP A 451 -15.86 22.33 -5.55
N LYS A 452 -17.07 22.78 -5.20
CA LYS A 452 -17.38 23.35 -3.87
C LYS A 452 -17.09 22.38 -2.74
N TYR A 453 -17.63 21.15 -2.82
CA TYR A 453 -17.40 20.11 -1.81
C TYR A 453 -15.91 19.78 -1.67
N ARG A 454 -15.19 19.63 -2.79
CA ARG A 454 -13.73 19.42 -2.78
C ARG A 454 -12.99 20.59 -2.13
N GLY A 455 -13.41 21.83 -2.38
CA GLY A 455 -12.85 23.02 -1.75
C GLY A 455 -12.97 22.99 -0.23
N LEU A 456 -14.16 22.66 0.29
CA LEU A 456 -14.40 22.54 1.73
C LEU A 456 -13.55 21.44 2.37
N VAL A 457 -13.52 20.24 1.76
CA VAL A 457 -12.69 19.12 2.25
C VAL A 457 -11.21 19.48 2.20
N ARG A 458 -10.74 20.14 1.14
CA ARG A 458 -9.34 20.62 1.04
C ARG A 458 -9.03 21.67 2.11
N GLY A 459 -10.01 22.51 2.46
CA GLY A 459 -9.88 23.53 3.51
C GLY A 459 -9.53 22.95 4.89
N LEU A 460 -9.94 21.72 5.19
CA LEU A 460 -9.54 21.01 6.42
C LEU A 460 -8.04 20.70 6.45
N ASP A 461 -7.50 20.18 5.36
CA ASP A 461 -6.07 19.88 5.27
C ASP A 461 -5.23 21.17 5.30
N ILE A 462 -5.66 22.21 4.57
CA ILE A 462 -4.98 23.52 4.57
C ILE A 462 -4.92 24.12 5.97
N LEU A 463 -6.03 24.03 6.72
CA LEU A 463 -6.08 24.50 8.10
C LEU A 463 -5.03 23.75 8.95
N ALA A 464 -4.98 22.42 8.86
CA ALA A 464 -4.05 21.61 9.64
C ALA A 464 -2.57 21.83 9.25
N VAL A 465 -2.27 22.09 7.98
CA VAL A 465 -0.91 22.44 7.51
C VAL A 465 -0.47 23.79 8.09
N LYS A 466 -1.35 24.79 8.08
CA LYS A 466 -1.05 26.14 8.61
C LYS A 466 -1.01 26.21 10.14
N SER A 467 -1.57 25.21 10.83
CA SER A 467 -1.59 25.14 12.30
C SER A 467 -0.50 24.20 12.82
N PRO A 468 0.67 24.69 13.25
CA PRO A 468 1.75 23.82 13.75
C PRO A 468 1.36 23.02 14.99
N ASN A 469 0.43 23.54 15.79
CA ASN A 469 -0.07 22.93 17.04
C ASN A 469 -1.40 22.17 16.86
N ALA A 470 -1.79 21.84 15.62
CA ALA A 470 -2.94 20.96 15.40
C ALA A 470 -2.66 19.58 16.01
N ALA A 471 -3.59 19.10 16.84
CA ALA A 471 -3.48 17.80 17.49
C ALA A 471 -3.37 16.68 16.44
N ALA A 472 -2.54 15.67 16.72
CA ALA A 472 -2.35 14.55 15.80
C ALA A 472 -3.68 13.83 15.51
N ARG A 473 -3.89 13.46 14.25
CA ARG A 473 -5.03 12.66 13.79
C ARG A 473 -4.57 11.43 13.03
N ALA A 474 -5.33 10.35 13.09
CA ALA A 474 -5.02 9.14 12.34
C ALA A 474 -5.58 9.21 10.92
N MET A 475 -4.82 8.68 9.96
CA MET A 475 -5.25 8.51 8.57
C MET A 475 -5.99 7.18 8.44
N THR A 476 -7.30 7.17 8.68
CA THR A 476 -8.07 5.94 8.89
C THR A 476 -9.01 5.58 7.74
N LEU A 477 -9.42 4.31 7.72
CA LEU A 477 -10.62 3.86 7.04
C LEU A 477 -11.66 3.50 8.10
N ARG A 478 -12.93 3.57 7.71
CA ARG A 478 -14.04 3.00 8.47
C ARG A 478 -14.95 2.21 7.55
N ASP A 479 -15.67 1.26 8.13
CA ASP A 479 -16.73 0.58 7.41
C ASP A 479 -17.85 1.55 7.06
N THR A 480 -18.46 1.28 5.92
CA THR A 480 -19.62 2.03 5.46
C THR A 480 -20.90 1.40 5.97
N ASP A 481 -21.94 2.22 6.14
CA ASP A 481 -23.26 1.76 6.64
C ASP A 481 -23.92 0.68 5.76
N GLU A 482 -23.60 0.65 4.46
CA GLU A 482 -24.11 -0.33 3.50
C GLU A 482 -22.94 -1.01 2.80
N LEU A 483 -22.73 -2.29 3.08
CA LEU A 483 -21.60 -3.03 2.53
C LEU A 483 -21.73 -3.21 1.01
N TYR A 484 -20.60 -3.12 0.31
CA TYR A 484 -20.58 -3.30 -1.14
C TYR A 484 -20.78 -4.78 -1.48
N SER A 485 -21.72 -5.08 -2.38
CA SER A 485 -21.94 -6.42 -2.93
C SER A 485 -21.06 -6.58 -4.18
N PRO A 486 -19.93 -7.32 -4.11
CA PRO A 486 -18.98 -7.30 -5.20
C PRO A 486 -19.43 -8.16 -6.38
N VAL A 487 -19.06 -7.69 -7.57
CA VAL A 487 -19.23 -8.36 -8.85
C VAL A 487 -17.91 -8.33 -9.60
N ILE A 488 -17.69 -9.28 -10.48
CA ILE A 488 -16.54 -9.27 -11.39
C ILE A 488 -16.76 -8.19 -12.44
N PHE A 489 -15.85 -7.22 -12.57
CA PHE A 489 -15.89 -6.31 -13.71
C PHE A 489 -15.27 -6.98 -14.93
N ARG A 490 -16.02 -7.07 -16.04
CA ARG A 490 -15.53 -7.71 -17.25
C ARG A 490 -14.34 -6.92 -17.79
N ARG A 491 -13.20 -7.60 -17.99
CA ARG A 491 -11.94 -6.97 -18.44
C ARG A 491 -11.47 -5.83 -17.52
N GLY A 492 -11.90 -5.82 -16.25
CA GLY A 492 -11.55 -4.77 -15.29
C GLY A 492 -12.37 -3.48 -15.42
N ASP A 493 -13.35 -3.42 -16.35
CA ASP A 493 -14.15 -2.23 -16.64
C ASP A 493 -15.35 -2.09 -15.68
N PRO A 494 -15.35 -1.10 -14.77
CA PRO A 494 -16.43 -0.92 -13.79
C PRO A 494 -17.81 -0.66 -14.40
N THR A 495 -17.89 -0.29 -15.68
CA THR A 495 -19.15 -0.06 -16.39
C THR A 495 -19.79 -1.36 -16.90
N LEU A 496 -19.05 -2.47 -16.85
CA LEU A 496 -19.45 -3.80 -17.33
C LEU A 496 -19.49 -4.81 -16.17
N PRO A 497 -20.50 -4.74 -15.28
CA PRO A 497 -20.64 -5.70 -14.19
C PRO A 497 -20.91 -7.12 -14.73
N GLY A 498 -20.24 -8.08 -14.11
CA GLY A 498 -20.34 -9.51 -14.41
C GLY A 498 -20.95 -10.29 -13.26
N GLN A 499 -20.44 -11.49 -13.03
CA GLN A 499 -20.99 -12.40 -12.02
C GLN A 499 -20.76 -11.86 -10.59
N PRO A 500 -21.74 -12.01 -9.68
CA PRO A 500 -21.56 -11.69 -8.28
C PRO A 500 -20.54 -12.65 -7.63
N VAL A 501 -19.75 -12.13 -6.71
CA VAL A 501 -18.80 -12.92 -5.92
C VAL A 501 -18.98 -12.59 -4.44
N PRO A 502 -18.76 -13.54 -3.52
CA PRO A 502 -18.73 -13.22 -2.09
C PRO A 502 -17.41 -12.52 -1.73
N ARG A 503 -17.41 -11.73 -0.66
CA ARG A 503 -16.16 -11.30 -0.01
C ARG A 503 -15.58 -12.51 0.71
N ARG A 504 -14.36 -12.92 0.37
CA ARG A 504 -13.67 -14.09 0.94
C ARG A 504 -12.16 -13.98 0.72
N PHE A 505 -11.41 -14.87 1.37
CA PHE A 505 -9.97 -14.99 1.18
C PHE A 505 -9.62 -15.76 -0.10
N LEU A 506 -8.34 -15.70 -0.50
CA LEU A 506 -7.81 -16.35 -1.70
C LEU A 506 -8.03 -17.87 -1.66
N GLN A 507 -8.65 -18.42 -2.70
CA GLN A 507 -8.91 -19.85 -2.84
C GLN A 507 -7.62 -20.66 -2.92
N LEU A 508 -6.56 -20.09 -3.49
CA LEU A 508 -5.23 -20.68 -3.53
C LEU A 508 -4.68 -21.06 -2.14
N ILE A 509 -5.06 -20.33 -1.08
CA ILE A 509 -4.57 -20.56 0.28
C ILE A 509 -5.65 -21.20 1.15
N ALA A 510 -6.89 -20.72 1.08
CA ALA A 510 -8.00 -21.20 1.91
C ALA A 510 -8.74 -22.41 1.33
N GLY A 511 -8.42 -22.81 0.10
CA GLY A 511 -9.14 -23.82 -0.67
C GLY A 511 -10.43 -23.29 -1.33
N PRO A 512 -11.00 -24.04 -2.28
CA PRO A 512 -12.17 -23.61 -3.07
C PRO A 512 -13.46 -23.48 -2.25
N LYS A 513 -13.55 -24.16 -1.11
CA LYS A 513 -14.70 -24.13 -0.17
C LYS A 513 -14.53 -23.07 0.93
N SER A 514 -13.72 -22.04 0.70
CA SER A 514 -13.49 -20.98 1.69
C SER A 514 -14.79 -20.24 2.03
N VAL A 515 -15.01 -20.05 3.33
CA VAL A 515 -16.22 -19.40 3.85
C VAL A 515 -16.14 -17.89 3.55
N PRO A 516 -17.24 -17.26 3.08
CA PRO A 516 -17.33 -15.82 2.96
C PRO A 516 -17.04 -15.10 4.28
N PHE A 517 -16.43 -13.92 4.19
CA PHE A 517 -16.23 -13.03 5.33
C PHE A 517 -17.57 -12.56 5.88
N ALA A 518 -17.72 -12.64 7.20
CA ALA A 518 -18.98 -12.41 7.90
C ALA A 518 -19.00 -11.07 8.64
N ASN A 519 -17.85 -10.49 8.96
CA ASN A 519 -17.76 -9.33 9.85
C ASN A 519 -17.56 -8.02 9.07
N GLY A 520 -18.58 -7.16 9.05
CA GLY A 520 -18.49 -5.82 8.46
C GLY A 520 -18.01 -5.83 7.01
N SER A 521 -17.01 -5.01 6.70
CA SER A 521 -16.31 -4.99 5.42
C SER A 521 -15.57 -6.30 5.10
N GLY A 522 -15.16 -7.05 6.12
CA GLY A 522 -14.25 -8.19 6.00
C GLY A 522 -12.78 -7.82 6.23
N ARG A 523 -12.43 -6.57 6.57
CA ARG A 523 -11.03 -6.16 6.84
C ARG A 523 -10.41 -6.91 8.03
N SER A 524 -11.15 -7.05 9.12
CA SER A 524 -10.71 -7.86 10.29
C SER A 524 -10.62 -9.35 9.95
N ASP A 525 -11.55 -9.90 9.15
CA ASP A 525 -11.47 -11.28 8.67
C ASP A 525 -10.24 -11.51 7.77
N LEU A 526 -9.97 -10.57 6.87
CA LEU A 526 -8.81 -10.59 5.98
C LEU A 526 -7.49 -10.55 6.78
N ALA A 527 -7.40 -9.70 7.80
CA ALA A 527 -6.24 -9.66 8.69
C ALA A 527 -5.96 -11.03 9.33
N ARG A 528 -6.99 -11.67 9.90
CA ARG A 528 -6.88 -13.01 10.49
C ARG A 528 -6.49 -14.07 9.48
N ALA A 529 -7.01 -14.00 8.26
CA ALA A 529 -6.66 -14.95 7.20
C ALA A 529 -5.20 -14.79 6.75
N ILE A 530 -4.69 -13.56 6.66
CA ILE A 530 -3.30 -13.26 6.32
C ILE A 530 -2.35 -13.78 7.41
N THR A 531 -2.67 -13.60 8.69
CA THR A 531 -1.80 -13.96 9.81
C THR A 531 -2.04 -15.38 10.34
N SER A 532 -2.96 -16.12 9.75
CA SER A 532 -3.25 -17.51 10.10
C SER A 532 -1.99 -18.38 9.97
N PRO A 533 -1.67 -19.24 10.96
CA PRO A 533 -0.59 -20.23 10.82
C PRO A 533 -0.77 -21.21 9.66
N LYS A 534 -2.00 -21.34 9.13
CA LYS A 534 -2.28 -22.15 7.93
C LYS A 534 -1.90 -21.44 6.63
N ASN A 535 -1.67 -20.12 6.67
CA ASN A 535 -1.15 -19.37 5.54
C ASN A 535 0.39 -19.40 5.59
N PRO A 536 1.06 -20.15 4.70
CA PRO A 536 2.51 -20.32 4.78
C PRO A 536 3.29 -19.09 4.29
N LEU A 537 2.64 -18.15 3.60
CA LEU A 537 3.32 -17.07 2.89
C LEU A 537 3.78 -15.96 3.82
N THR A 538 2.91 -15.46 4.70
CA THR A 538 3.16 -14.26 5.50
C THR A 538 4.42 -14.38 6.36
N ALA A 539 4.60 -15.52 7.03
CA ALA A 539 5.78 -15.77 7.86
C ALA A 539 7.06 -15.94 7.02
N ARG A 540 6.99 -16.65 5.89
CA ARG A 540 8.13 -16.81 4.96
C ARG A 540 8.56 -15.46 4.38
N VAL A 541 7.60 -14.66 3.92
CA VAL A 541 7.85 -13.33 3.35
C VAL A 541 8.49 -12.40 4.38
N LEU A 542 7.99 -12.38 5.63
CA LEU A 542 8.58 -11.59 6.71
C LEU A 542 10.00 -12.07 7.06
N ALA A 543 10.20 -13.38 7.24
CA ALA A 543 11.52 -13.96 7.54
C ALA A 543 12.52 -13.63 6.43
N ASN A 544 12.11 -13.74 5.17
CA ASN A 544 12.94 -13.43 4.01
C ASN A 544 13.39 -11.96 3.98
N ARG A 545 12.50 -11.02 4.33
CA ARG A 545 12.85 -9.59 4.40
C ARG A 545 13.77 -9.26 5.55
N VAL A 546 13.50 -9.81 6.75
CA VAL A 546 14.39 -9.62 7.90
C VAL A 546 15.79 -10.16 7.58
N TRP A 547 15.86 -11.34 6.96
CA TRP A 547 17.12 -11.91 6.47
C TRP A 547 17.83 -10.98 5.48
N MET A 548 17.10 -10.50 4.46
CA MET A 548 17.64 -9.62 3.44
C MET A 548 18.28 -8.35 4.03
N HIS A 549 17.68 -7.74 5.06
CA HIS A 549 18.26 -6.54 5.66
C HIS A 549 19.55 -6.82 6.45
N HIS A 550 19.74 -8.03 6.98
CA HIS A 550 20.99 -8.44 7.64
C HIS A 550 22.09 -8.89 6.66
N PHE A 551 21.71 -9.57 5.56
CA PHE A 551 22.67 -10.17 4.62
C PHE A 551 22.84 -9.39 3.30
N GLY A 552 22.01 -8.37 3.06
CA GLY A 552 21.96 -7.61 1.80
C GLY A 552 21.26 -8.34 0.66
N GLU A 553 21.12 -9.67 0.75
CA GLU A 553 20.46 -10.53 -0.21
C GLU A 553 19.40 -11.39 0.48
N PRO A 554 18.21 -11.56 -0.13
CA PRO A 554 17.16 -12.41 0.42
C PRO A 554 17.44 -13.90 0.17
N LEU A 555 16.79 -14.78 0.94
CA LEU A 555 16.79 -16.23 0.70
C LEU A 555 15.98 -16.57 -0.57
N VAL A 556 14.87 -15.87 -0.79
CA VAL A 556 14.05 -15.92 -2.00
C VAL A 556 14.29 -14.65 -2.79
N GLN A 557 14.80 -14.79 -4.02
CA GLN A 557 15.28 -13.68 -4.85
C GLN A 557 14.19 -12.67 -5.25
N THR A 558 12.92 -13.04 -5.10
CA THR A 558 11.74 -12.22 -5.35
C THR A 558 10.97 -11.95 -4.02
N PRO A 559 11.39 -10.98 -3.18
CA PRO A 559 10.85 -10.80 -1.82
C PRO A 559 9.36 -10.44 -1.71
N SER A 560 8.71 -10.20 -2.84
CA SER A 560 7.29 -9.85 -2.95
C SER A 560 6.55 -10.64 -4.03
N ASP A 561 7.16 -11.69 -4.58
CA ASP A 561 6.55 -12.57 -5.55
C ASP A 561 7.01 -14.02 -5.30
N PHE A 562 6.19 -14.76 -4.56
CA PHE A 562 6.38 -16.16 -4.20
C PHE A 562 5.51 -17.07 -5.09
N GLY A 563 4.96 -16.52 -6.19
CA GLY A 563 4.13 -17.24 -7.14
C GLY A 563 4.85 -18.40 -7.82
N LEU A 564 4.16 -19.08 -8.74
CA LEU A 564 4.65 -20.27 -9.44
C LEU A 564 5.92 -20.05 -10.27
N GLN A 565 6.25 -18.78 -10.58
CA GLN A 565 7.49 -18.43 -11.26
C GLN A 565 8.68 -18.21 -10.32
N SER A 566 8.45 -18.24 -9.00
CA SER A 566 9.51 -18.06 -8.02
C SER A 566 10.35 -19.33 -7.89
N GLU A 567 11.66 -19.21 -8.18
CA GLU A 567 12.59 -20.33 -8.02
C GLU A 567 12.58 -20.87 -6.59
N ARG A 568 12.67 -22.19 -6.45
CA ARG A 568 12.84 -22.83 -5.15
C ARG A 568 14.15 -22.33 -4.51
N PRO A 569 14.10 -21.71 -3.31
CA PRO A 569 15.29 -21.13 -2.70
C PRO A 569 16.27 -22.22 -2.28
N THR A 570 17.57 -22.00 -2.51
CA THR A 570 18.67 -22.90 -2.06
C THR A 570 18.59 -23.18 -0.56
N GLN A 571 18.16 -22.18 0.21
CA GLN A 571 18.07 -22.23 1.67
C GLN A 571 16.62 -22.45 2.16
N LEU A 572 15.78 -23.19 1.43
CA LEU A 572 14.37 -23.40 1.81
C LEU A 572 14.20 -23.91 3.24
N GLY A 573 15.01 -24.89 3.67
CA GLY A 573 14.93 -25.42 5.03
C GLY A 573 15.22 -24.37 6.11
N LEU A 574 16.10 -23.40 5.82
CA LEU A 574 16.35 -22.26 6.70
C LEU A 574 15.18 -21.28 6.68
N LEU A 575 14.61 -20.98 5.51
CA LEU A 575 13.43 -20.11 5.40
C LEU A 575 12.25 -20.66 6.23
N ASP A 576 11.95 -21.94 6.08
CA ASP A 576 10.86 -22.60 6.83
C ASP A 576 11.15 -22.63 8.33
N PHE A 577 12.39 -22.86 8.73
CA PHE A 577 12.79 -22.78 10.13
C PHE A 577 12.57 -21.38 10.73
N LEU A 578 12.98 -20.32 10.01
CA LEU A 578 12.79 -18.94 10.48
C LEU A 578 11.30 -18.55 10.51
N ALA A 579 10.53 -18.99 9.52
CA ALA A 579 9.08 -18.76 9.46
C ALA A 579 8.33 -19.45 10.62
N ASP A 580 8.63 -20.74 10.89
CA ASP A 580 8.08 -21.45 12.04
C ASP A 580 8.49 -20.79 13.37
N ARG A 581 9.76 -20.37 13.49
CA ARG A 581 10.26 -19.68 14.68
C ARG A 581 9.54 -18.36 14.94
N LEU A 582 9.19 -17.61 13.90
CA LEU A 582 8.37 -16.40 14.01
C LEU A 582 6.98 -16.73 14.55
N ILE A 583 6.29 -17.71 13.98
CA ILE A 583 4.93 -18.08 14.40
C ILE A 583 4.94 -18.57 15.86
N ARG A 584 5.82 -19.51 16.21
CA ARG A 584 5.95 -20.04 17.58
C ARG A 584 6.48 -19.03 18.58
N GLY A 585 7.25 -18.05 18.12
CA GLY A 585 7.78 -16.94 18.91
C GLY A 585 6.79 -15.81 19.12
N GLY A 586 5.52 -15.98 18.75
CA GLY A 586 4.49 -14.94 18.91
C GLY A 586 4.71 -13.72 18.00
N TRP A 587 5.26 -13.95 16.81
CA TRP A 587 5.51 -12.93 15.78
C TRP A 587 6.43 -11.78 16.22
N LYS A 588 7.31 -12.02 17.19
CA LYS A 588 8.25 -11.04 17.74
C LYS A 588 9.52 -10.93 16.92
N LEU A 589 9.80 -9.75 16.38
CA LEU A 589 10.95 -9.52 15.49
C LEU A 589 12.28 -9.43 16.24
N LYS A 590 12.31 -8.87 17.44
CA LYS A 590 13.58 -8.79 18.22
C LYS A 590 14.15 -10.16 18.52
N SER A 591 13.30 -11.17 18.74
CA SER A 591 13.74 -12.56 18.93
C SER A 591 14.41 -13.14 17.67
N LEU A 592 13.89 -12.79 16.48
CA LEU A 592 14.46 -13.20 15.20
C LEU A 592 15.79 -12.50 14.91
N HIS A 593 15.90 -11.19 15.21
CA HIS A 593 17.18 -10.48 15.06
C HIS A 593 18.28 -11.12 15.91
N ARG A 594 18.00 -11.40 17.19
CA ARG A 594 18.95 -12.08 18.09
C ARG A 594 19.45 -13.37 17.48
N LEU A 595 18.52 -14.21 17.01
CA LEU A 595 18.83 -15.49 16.39
C LEU A 595 19.72 -15.35 15.15
N ILE A 596 19.50 -14.32 14.34
CA ILE A 596 20.30 -14.10 13.13
C ILE A 596 21.71 -13.64 13.49
N VAL A 597 21.84 -12.60 14.33
CA VAL A 597 23.15 -11.96 14.59
C VAL A 597 24.06 -12.78 15.50
N SER A 598 23.51 -13.69 16.31
CA SER A 598 24.31 -14.62 17.12
C SER A 598 24.87 -15.80 16.30
N SER A 599 24.41 -16.01 15.06
CA SER A 599 24.90 -17.09 14.20
C SER A 599 26.34 -16.84 13.74
N ARG A 600 27.14 -17.92 13.64
CA ARG A 600 28.46 -17.85 12.99
C ARG A 600 28.31 -17.42 11.54
N THR A 601 27.24 -17.82 10.86
CA THR A 601 26.92 -17.46 9.48
C THR A 601 26.85 -15.94 9.30
N TRP A 602 26.13 -15.22 10.17
CA TRP A 602 26.10 -13.75 10.14
C TRP A 602 27.44 -13.13 10.54
N GLN A 603 28.23 -13.78 11.40
CA GLN A 603 29.52 -13.27 11.88
C GLN A 603 30.73 -13.55 10.96
N ARG A 604 30.52 -14.15 9.78
CA ARG A 604 31.58 -14.41 8.79
C ARG A 604 32.20 -13.11 8.27
N ASP A 605 33.47 -13.16 7.88
CA ASP A 605 34.14 -12.05 7.19
C ASP A 605 33.56 -11.86 5.78
N SER A 606 33.68 -10.63 5.25
CA SER A 606 33.36 -10.33 3.86
C SER A 606 34.58 -10.52 2.95
N LEU A 607 35.79 -10.47 3.52
CA LEU A 607 37.04 -10.67 2.81
C LEU A 607 37.23 -12.14 2.41
N VAL A 608 37.63 -12.33 1.16
CA VAL A 608 37.87 -13.66 0.57
C VAL A 608 39.36 -13.95 0.60
N PRO A 609 39.82 -15.04 1.26
CA PRO A 609 41.22 -15.42 1.22
C PRO A 609 41.69 -15.73 -0.21
N THR A 610 42.94 -15.41 -0.54
CA THR A 610 43.52 -15.58 -1.89
C THR A 610 43.90 -17.03 -2.23
N THR A 611 43.68 -17.97 -1.30
CA THR A 611 43.99 -19.40 -1.52
C THR A 611 43.08 -20.02 -2.60
N LYS A 612 43.62 -20.98 -3.36
CA LYS A 612 42.93 -21.65 -4.49
C LYS A 612 41.49 -22.13 -4.20
N PRO A 613 41.16 -22.72 -3.03
CA PRO A 613 39.78 -23.13 -2.75
C PRO A 613 38.80 -21.96 -2.78
N PHE A 614 39.15 -20.84 -2.12
CA PHE A 614 38.25 -19.69 -2.03
C PHE A 614 38.14 -18.90 -3.33
N THR A 615 39.21 -18.80 -4.12
CA THR A 615 39.14 -18.18 -5.46
C THR A 615 38.28 -19.01 -6.41
N THR A 616 38.34 -20.35 -6.33
CA THR A 616 37.45 -21.25 -7.10
C THR A 616 36.00 -21.08 -6.66
N GLN A 617 35.72 -21.10 -5.35
CA GLN A 617 34.37 -20.91 -4.81
C GLN A 617 33.75 -19.56 -5.17
N LEU A 618 34.57 -18.50 -5.27
CA LEU A 618 34.10 -17.18 -5.67
C LEU A 618 33.58 -17.15 -7.11
N VAL A 619 34.13 -18.00 -7.99
CA VAL A 619 33.61 -18.19 -9.35
C VAL A 619 32.35 -19.04 -9.34
N THR A 620 32.34 -20.14 -8.57
CA THR A 620 31.20 -21.09 -8.52
C THR A 620 29.95 -20.49 -7.85
N ASP A 621 30.11 -19.72 -6.78
CA ASP A 621 29.02 -19.08 -6.04
C ASP A 621 29.32 -17.58 -5.81
N ALA A 622 29.44 -16.85 -6.93
CA ALA A 622 29.72 -15.42 -6.92
C ALA A 622 28.66 -14.60 -6.15
N THR A 623 27.40 -15.02 -6.26
CA THR A 623 26.24 -14.41 -5.58
C THR A 623 26.12 -14.80 -4.10
N ASN A 624 26.97 -15.70 -3.62
CA ASN A 624 26.99 -16.16 -2.22
C ASN A 624 25.65 -16.76 -1.76
N ARG A 625 24.96 -17.52 -2.63
CA ARG A 625 23.69 -18.22 -2.32
C ARG A 625 23.86 -19.27 -1.22
N HIS A 626 25.07 -19.82 -1.07
CA HIS A 626 25.40 -20.78 -0.01
C HIS A 626 25.86 -20.10 1.29
N LEU A 627 25.96 -18.77 1.32
CA LEU A 627 26.27 -17.96 2.51
C LEU A 627 27.65 -18.26 3.11
N TRP A 628 28.63 -18.72 2.31
CA TRP A 628 29.96 -19.12 2.77
C TRP A 628 30.83 -17.95 3.27
N ARG A 629 30.39 -16.70 3.02
CA ARG A 629 30.96 -15.44 3.51
C ARG A 629 29.87 -14.41 3.84
N ALA A 630 30.24 -13.26 4.42
CA ALA A 630 29.36 -12.11 4.47
C ALA A 630 29.38 -11.33 3.14
N ASN A 631 28.27 -10.64 2.84
CA ASN A 631 28.20 -9.74 1.69
C ASN A 631 28.62 -8.33 2.11
N ARG A 632 29.45 -7.68 1.29
CA ARG A 632 29.74 -6.25 1.46
C ARG A 632 28.48 -5.46 1.15
N ARG A 633 28.11 -4.56 2.06
CA ARG A 633 26.89 -3.74 1.93
C ARG A 633 27.23 -2.27 1.96
N ARG A 634 26.68 -1.54 1.00
CA ARG A 634 26.76 -0.09 0.96
C ARG A 634 25.70 0.51 1.89
N LEU A 635 26.02 1.64 2.51
CA LEU A 635 25.04 2.43 3.27
C LEU A 635 23.96 2.96 2.33
N ASP A 636 22.70 2.75 2.71
CA ASP A 636 21.57 3.44 2.10
C ASP A 636 21.58 4.95 2.41
N LEU A 637 20.76 5.72 1.69
CA LEU A 637 20.67 7.18 1.85
C LEU A 637 20.52 7.59 3.31
N GLU A 638 19.61 6.95 4.04
CA GLU A 638 19.32 7.26 5.42
C GLU A 638 20.54 7.03 6.31
N SER A 639 21.18 5.86 6.20
CA SER A 639 22.36 5.54 7.00
C SER A 639 23.56 6.40 6.62
N LEU A 640 23.75 6.74 5.34
CA LEU A 640 24.82 7.62 4.88
C LEU A 640 24.65 9.03 5.45
N ARG A 641 23.48 9.64 5.25
CA ARG A 641 23.19 11.00 5.73
C ARG A 641 23.25 11.08 7.25
N ASP A 642 22.67 10.10 7.95
CA ASP A 642 22.70 10.04 9.41
C ASP A 642 24.13 9.79 9.93
N THR A 643 24.96 9.02 9.21
CA THR A 643 26.39 8.86 9.52
C THR A 643 27.13 10.18 9.42
N LEU A 644 26.95 10.93 8.33
CA LEU A 644 27.59 12.25 8.14
C LEU A 644 27.21 13.23 9.25
N LEU A 645 25.95 13.25 9.67
CA LEU A 645 25.49 14.04 10.82
C LEU A 645 26.07 13.53 12.15
N ALA A 646 26.16 12.21 12.34
CA ALA A 646 26.65 11.61 13.58
C ALA A 646 28.15 11.88 13.79
N VAL A 647 28.98 11.62 12.78
CA VAL A 647 30.44 11.78 12.90
C VAL A 647 30.84 13.25 13.02
N SER A 648 30.08 14.15 12.37
CA SER A 648 30.26 15.61 12.50
C SER A 648 29.65 16.20 13.78
N GLY A 649 29.02 15.39 14.64
CA GLY A 649 28.45 15.84 15.90
C GLY A 649 27.19 16.69 15.79
N ARG A 650 26.50 16.63 14.65
CA ARG A 650 25.36 17.48 14.33
C ARG A 650 24.02 16.75 14.44
N LEU A 651 24.02 15.43 14.54
CA LEU A 651 22.80 14.62 14.56
C LEU A 651 21.90 14.97 15.75
N ASP A 652 20.68 15.39 15.46
CA ASP A 652 19.60 15.55 16.43
C ASP A 652 18.80 14.24 16.52
N LEU A 653 18.75 13.66 17.71
CA LEU A 653 18.06 12.40 18.00
C LEU A 653 16.59 12.60 18.38
N LYS A 654 16.03 13.81 18.22
CA LYS A 654 14.61 14.08 18.47
C LYS A 654 13.71 13.20 17.59
N MET A 655 12.97 12.33 18.26
CA MET A 655 12.02 11.40 17.65
C MET A 655 10.65 12.02 17.43
N PHE A 656 9.91 11.46 16.47
CA PHE A 656 8.49 11.71 16.22
C PHE A 656 8.11 13.15 15.82
N GLY A 657 6.84 13.35 15.46
CA GLY A 657 6.28 14.65 15.10
C GLY A 657 6.51 15.04 13.65
N ARG A 658 6.10 16.25 13.26
CA ARG A 658 6.06 16.66 11.86
C ARG A 658 7.44 16.55 11.17
N PRO A 659 7.48 16.11 9.90
CA PRO A 659 8.69 16.02 9.13
C PRO A 659 9.16 17.41 8.67
N THR A 660 10.43 17.50 8.28
CA THR A 660 11.03 18.69 7.67
C THR A 660 11.70 18.34 6.34
N ALA A 661 11.83 19.29 5.42
CA ALA A 661 12.45 19.02 4.12
C ALA A 661 13.89 18.50 4.30
N ILE A 662 14.28 17.47 3.53
CA ILE A 662 15.63 16.88 3.61
C ILE A 662 16.72 17.88 3.22
N THR A 663 16.39 18.80 2.31
CA THR A 663 17.26 19.86 1.80
C THR A 663 17.35 21.07 2.72
N SER A 664 16.52 21.15 3.77
CA SER A 664 16.57 22.26 4.73
C SER A 664 17.94 22.27 5.44
N PRO A 665 18.66 23.41 5.45
CA PRO A 665 19.97 23.53 6.08
C PRO A 665 20.00 23.19 7.57
N ASP A 666 18.86 23.35 8.25
CA ASP A 666 18.67 23.15 9.68
C ASP A 666 18.12 21.77 10.04
N ASN A 667 17.76 20.97 9.02
CA ASN A 667 17.29 19.61 9.26
C ASN A 667 18.45 18.71 9.68
N ARG A 668 18.64 18.60 10.99
CA ARG A 668 19.66 17.78 11.62
C ARG A 668 19.13 16.46 12.18
N ARG A 669 17.84 16.20 12.01
CA ARG A 669 17.20 14.98 12.53
C ARG A 669 17.59 13.78 11.67
N ARG A 670 17.41 12.59 12.26
CA ARG A 670 17.43 11.29 11.55
C ARG A 670 16.63 11.41 10.26
N THR A 671 17.15 10.86 9.17
CA THR A 671 16.60 11.02 7.82
C THR A 671 15.20 10.43 7.67
N VAL A 672 14.81 9.47 8.51
CA VAL A 672 13.43 8.95 8.59
C VAL A 672 12.37 10.03 8.91
N TYR A 673 12.77 11.16 9.51
CA TYR A 673 11.89 12.31 9.78
C TYR A 673 11.95 13.40 8.71
N ALA A 674 12.61 13.14 7.58
CA ALA A 674 12.53 14.02 6.43
C ALA A 674 11.19 13.83 5.70
N ILE A 675 10.71 14.90 5.04
CA ILE A 675 9.52 14.83 4.18
C ILE A 675 9.79 13.85 3.03
N VAL A 676 8.90 12.88 2.85
CA VAL A 676 8.88 12.01 1.67
C VAL A 676 7.88 12.55 0.66
N GLU A 677 8.40 13.16 -0.41
CA GLU A 677 7.59 13.69 -1.50
C GLU A 677 7.30 12.62 -2.55
N ARG A 678 6.04 12.48 -2.93
CA ARG A 678 5.57 11.40 -3.82
C ARG A 678 6.03 11.56 -5.28
N GLN A 679 5.82 12.75 -5.86
CA GLN A 679 6.13 13.02 -7.27
C GLN A 679 7.24 14.07 -7.48
N ASN A 680 7.70 14.71 -6.41
CA ASN A 680 8.76 15.72 -6.45
C ASN A 680 9.96 15.24 -5.63
N ILE A 681 10.46 14.05 -5.95
CA ILE A 681 11.59 13.46 -5.21
C ILE A 681 12.84 14.31 -5.46
N PRO A 682 13.46 14.92 -4.43
CA PRO A 682 14.68 15.71 -4.59
C PRO A 682 15.81 14.90 -5.23
N ASP A 683 16.69 15.54 -6.01
CA ASP A 683 17.77 14.84 -6.74
C ASP A 683 18.69 14.04 -5.80
N VAL A 684 18.97 14.55 -4.61
CA VAL A 684 19.73 13.81 -3.58
C VAL A 684 19.03 12.51 -3.17
N VAL A 685 17.71 12.49 -3.13
CA VAL A 685 16.95 11.29 -2.78
C VAL A 685 16.94 10.30 -3.95
N ARG A 686 16.81 10.81 -5.17
CA ARG A 686 16.82 10.00 -6.40
C ARG A 686 18.18 9.35 -6.67
N ASN A 687 19.27 10.07 -6.45
CA ASN A 687 20.63 9.61 -6.74
C ASN A 687 21.11 8.50 -5.80
N PHE A 688 20.47 8.29 -4.65
CA PHE A 688 20.86 7.27 -3.65
C PHE A 688 19.80 6.18 -3.49
N ASP A 689 19.19 5.80 -4.62
CA ASP A 689 18.30 4.64 -4.76
C ASP A 689 17.17 4.56 -3.73
N PHE A 690 16.63 5.70 -3.31
CA PHE A 690 15.51 5.73 -2.39
C PHE A 690 14.28 5.01 -2.98
N ALA A 691 13.51 4.33 -2.12
CA ALA A 691 12.31 3.63 -2.55
C ALA A 691 11.29 4.59 -3.16
N SER A 692 10.75 4.25 -4.33
CA SER A 692 9.65 5.02 -4.92
C SER A 692 8.43 4.90 -4.00
N PRO A 693 7.86 6.01 -3.51
CA PRO A 693 6.65 5.95 -2.73
C PRO A 693 5.43 5.57 -3.58
N ASP A 694 5.52 5.62 -4.92
CA ASP A 694 4.39 5.34 -5.83
C ASP A 694 3.94 3.89 -5.88
N CYS A 695 4.75 2.96 -5.39
CA CYS A 695 4.40 1.55 -5.29
C CYS A 695 5.09 0.90 -4.08
N SER A 696 4.61 -0.28 -3.68
CA SER A 696 5.28 -1.07 -2.64
C SER A 696 6.68 -1.47 -3.11
N THR A 697 7.71 -1.13 -2.34
CA THR A 697 9.10 -1.46 -2.68
C THR A 697 9.61 -2.55 -1.75
N ALA A 698 9.76 -3.77 -2.28
CA ALA A 698 10.24 -4.92 -1.51
C ALA A 698 11.77 -4.97 -1.36
N ARG A 699 12.48 -4.45 -2.38
CA ARG A 699 13.93 -4.34 -2.44
C ARG A 699 14.26 -3.09 -3.25
N ARG A 700 15.15 -2.25 -2.72
CA ARG A 700 15.68 -1.10 -3.46
C ARG A 700 16.70 -1.57 -4.49
N GLN A 701 16.75 -0.89 -5.64
CA GLN A 701 17.88 -1.04 -6.54
C GLN A 701 19.13 -0.50 -5.86
N VAL A 702 20.31 -0.94 -6.30
CA VAL A 702 21.59 -0.41 -5.81
C VAL A 702 22.39 -0.04 -7.04
N THR A 703 22.60 1.26 -7.24
CA THR A 703 23.32 1.81 -8.38
C THR A 703 24.60 2.50 -7.92
N THR A 704 25.63 2.39 -8.76
CA THR A 704 26.89 3.12 -8.60
C THR A 704 26.98 4.12 -9.74
N VAL A 705 26.65 5.38 -9.46
CA VAL A 705 26.61 6.44 -10.48
C VAL A 705 27.52 7.61 -10.10
N PRO A 706 28.17 8.30 -11.07
CA PRO A 706 29.09 9.40 -10.80
C PRO A 706 28.49 10.53 -9.95
N GLN A 707 27.17 10.76 -10.07
CA GLN A 707 26.43 11.79 -9.33
C GLN A 707 26.52 11.60 -7.82
N GLN A 708 26.62 10.36 -7.33
CA GLN A 708 26.78 10.08 -5.90
C GLN A 708 28.15 10.55 -5.40
N ALA A 709 29.22 10.33 -6.16
CA ALA A 709 30.55 10.83 -5.83
C ALA A 709 30.62 12.36 -5.93
N LEU A 710 30.02 12.95 -6.97
CA LEU A 710 29.93 14.39 -7.15
C LEU A 710 29.14 15.07 -6.02
N PHE A 711 28.08 14.43 -5.51
CA PHE A 711 27.36 14.91 -4.33
C PHE A 711 28.30 14.99 -3.12
N MET A 712 29.13 13.97 -2.91
CA MET A 712 30.06 13.93 -1.78
C MET A 712 31.20 14.97 -1.91
N LEU A 713 31.58 15.33 -3.13
CA LEU A 713 32.57 16.39 -3.40
C LEU A 713 32.01 17.80 -3.24
N ASN A 714 30.78 18.04 -3.72
CA ASN A 714 30.32 19.41 -3.98
C ASN A 714 29.11 19.84 -3.14
N SER A 715 28.47 18.94 -2.40
CA SER A 715 27.27 19.28 -1.63
C SER A 715 27.60 20.16 -0.43
N ASP A 716 26.87 21.27 -0.28
CA ASP A 716 26.93 22.14 0.91
C ASP A 716 26.66 21.37 2.21
N PHE A 717 25.84 20.31 2.14
CA PHE A 717 25.60 19.44 3.30
C PHE A 717 26.87 18.70 3.73
N VAL A 718 27.62 18.15 2.76
CA VAL A 718 28.84 17.38 3.04
C VAL A 718 29.97 18.32 3.44
N ILE A 719 30.14 19.45 2.74
CA ILE A 719 31.14 20.47 3.07
C ILE A 719 30.91 21.00 4.50
N ARG A 720 29.68 21.33 4.87
CA ARG A 720 29.39 21.78 6.26
C ARG A 720 29.57 20.67 7.29
N SER A 721 29.38 19.41 6.92
CA SER A 721 29.65 18.27 7.81
C SER A 721 31.15 18.05 8.01
N ALA A 722 31.95 18.22 6.95
CA ALA A 722 33.41 18.15 7.00
C ALA A 722 34.02 19.26 7.87
N LYS A 723 33.57 20.51 7.70
CA LYS A 723 33.96 21.64 8.56
C LYS A 723 33.65 21.36 10.03
N ALA A 724 32.42 20.91 10.31
CA ALA A 724 32.02 20.57 11.67
C ALA A 724 32.85 19.41 12.26
N LEU A 725 33.19 18.39 11.47
CA LEU A 725 34.09 17.32 11.89
C LEU A 725 35.50 17.85 12.22
N ALA A 726 36.07 18.70 11.36
CA ALA A 726 37.39 19.30 11.56
C ALA A 726 37.46 20.15 12.86
N SER A 727 36.38 20.89 13.15
CA SER A 727 36.25 21.73 14.36
C SER A 727 36.06 20.95 15.65
N ARG A 728 35.72 19.65 15.59
CA ARG A 728 35.53 18.80 16.78
C ARG A 728 36.83 18.32 17.40
N SER A 729 37.94 18.30 16.66
CA SER A 729 39.23 17.99 17.25
C SER A 729 39.79 19.23 17.91
N GLU A 730 40.10 19.10 19.21
CA GLU A 730 40.68 20.16 20.04
C GLU A 730 42.22 20.08 20.07
N SER A 731 42.81 19.01 19.51
CA SER A 731 44.26 18.81 19.48
C SER A 731 44.97 19.93 18.73
N ARG A 732 45.97 20.52 19.40
CA ARG A 732 46.89 21.53 18.84
C ARG A 732 48.30 20.98 18.67
N ASP A 733 48.42 19.66 18.56
CA ASP A 733 49.70 18.95 18.38
C ASP A 733 50.48 19.52 17.18
N PRO A 734 51.73 20.00 17.38
CA PRO A 734 52.58 20.53 16.30
C PRO A 734 52.77 19.55 15.14
N ASP A 735 52.88 18.26 15.47
CA ASP A 735 53.17 17.20 14.49
C ASP A 735 51.93 16.74 13.73
N LYS A 736 50.75 17.30 14.03
CA LYS A 736 49.44 16.98 13.41
C LYS A 736 48.94 15.55 13.64
N SER A 737 49.82 14.61 13.97
CA SER A 737 49.58 13.18 14.14
C SER A 737 48.43 12.87 15.10
N ARG A 738 48.41 13.52 16.27
CA ARG A 738 47.32 13.30 17.23
C ARG A 738 45.97 13.78 16.69
N ARG A 739 45.94 14.92 16.01
CA ARG A 739 44.72 15.47 15.42
C ARG A 739 44.21 14.62 14.26
N ILE A 740 45.11 14.12 13.42
CA ILE A 740 44.79 13.15 12.36
C ILE A 740 44.14 11.91 12.97
N GLY A 741 44.76 11.32 14.00
CA GLY A 741 44.21 10.15 14.71
C GLY A 741 42.84 10.41 15.35
N GLU A 742 42.61 11.60 15.93
CA GLU A 742 41.29 12.00 16.44
C GLU A 742 40.23 12.06 15.34
N ILE A 743 40.53 12.67 14.18
CA ILE A 743 39.58 12.76 13.06
C ILE A 743 39.30 11.37 12.48
N TYR A 744 40.32 10.51 12.32
CA TYR A 744 40.15 9.12 11.89
C TYR A 744 39.26 8.33 12.85
N ARG A 745 39.48 8.42 14.16
CA ARG A 745 38.61 7.77 15.15
C ARG A 745 37.19 8.32 15.17
N MET A 746 37.01 9.60 14.84
CA MET A 746 35.67 10.19 14.73
C MET A 746 34.91 9.70 13.49
N ALA A 747 35.58 9.64 12.33
CA ALA A 747 34.98 9.28 11.05
C ALA A 747 34.89 7.76 10.83
N LEU A 748 36.01 7.06 10.98
CA LEU A 748 36.20 5.65 10.59
C LEU A 748 36.27 4.68 11.78
N ARG A 749 36.37 5.19 13.02
CA ARG A 749 36.37 4.39 14.27
C ARG A 749 37.57 3.45 14.44
N ARG A 750 38.67 3.77 13.77
CA ARG A 750 39.99 3.13 13.95
C ARG A 750 41.09 4.18 13.96
N GLU A 751 42.28 3.77 14.35
CA GLU A 751 43.49 4.57 14.13
C GLU A 751 43.91 4.51 12.65
N PRO A 752 44.53 5.57 12.12
CA PRO A 752 45.17 5.53 10.81
C PRO A 752 46.40 4.62 10.85
N THR A 753 46.69 3.97 9.72
CA THR A 753 47.99 3.33 9.49
C THR A 753 49.11 4.36 9.44
N GLU A 754 50.37 3.93 9.43
CA GLU A 754 51.49 4.86 9.31
C GLU A 754 51.44 5.62 7.98
N ASP A 755 51.27 4.91 6.87
CA ASP A 755 51.08 5.50 5.53
C ASP A 755 49.94 6.52 5.50
N GLU A 756 48.81 6.22 6.14
CA GLU A 756 47.66 7.13 6.23
C GLU A 756 47.93 8.37 7.08
N ARG A 757 48.77 8.26 8.12
CA ARG A 757 49.23 9.42 8.92
C ARG A 757 50.14 10.31 8.10
N GLU A 758 51.12 9.72 7.41
CA GLU A 758 52.06 10.45 6.56
C GLU A 758 51.32 11.20 5.45
N LEU A 759 50.45 10.49 4.71
CA LEU A 759 49.60 11.08 3.67
C LEU A 759 48.68 12.17 4.24
N GLY A 760 48.07 11.92 5.40
CA GLY A 760 47.22 12.90 6.07
C GLY A 760 47.98 14.17 6.47
N SER A 761 49.19 14.04 7.00
CA SER A 761 50.03 15.15 7.43
C SER A 761 50.48 16.01 6.24
N ALA A 762 50.91 15.36 5.16
CA ALA A 762 51.22 16.04 3.91
C ALA A 762 49.99 16.78 3.33
N PHE A 763 48.83 16.11 3.28
CA PHE A 763 47.61 16.67 2.73
C PHE A 763 47.11 17.90 3.50
N VAL A 764 47.03 17.80 4.83
CA VAL A 764 46.54 18.89 5.70
C VAL A 764 47.42 20.14 5.57
N THR A 765 48.73 19.97 5.36
CA THR A 765 49.66 21.08 5.15
C THR A 765 49.30 21.91 3.92
N ASN A 766 48.87 21.26 2.84
CA ASN A 766 48.57 21.93 1.57
C ASN A 766 47.11 22.37 1.44
N HIS A 767 46.18 21.73 2.16
CA HIS A 767 44.75 21.84 1.89
C HIS A 767 43.87 22.12 3.12
N GLY A 768 44.44 22.03 4.33
CA GLY A 768 43.74 22.30 5.58
C GLY A 768 42.85 21.16 6.08
N TRP A 769 42.39 21.32 7.33
CA TRP A 769 41.64 20.29 8.07
C TRP A 769 40.23 20.02 7.52
N ASP A 770 39.59 21.03 6.94
CA ASP A 770 38.23 20.91 6.37
C ASP A 770 38.23 19.95 5.18
N ARG A 771 39.17 20.12 4.25
CA ARG A 771 39.30 19.26 3.07
C ARG A 771 39.76 17.86 3.45
N PHE A 772 40.68 17.74 4.41
CA PHE A 772 41.10 16.44 4.93
C PHE A 772 39.92 15.65 5.53
N SER A 773 39.10 16.33 6.35
CA SER A 773 37.88 15.75 6.90
C SER A 773 36.91 15.34 5.80
N GLN A 774 36.77 16.15 4.74
CA GLN A 774 35.94 15.81 3.60
C GLN A 774 36.43 14.53 2.90
N VAL A 775 37.73 14.40 2.64
CA VAL A 775 38.31 13.18 2.03
C VAL A 775 37.94 11.93 2.84
N LEU A 776 38.04 11.98 4.16
CA LEU A 776 37.66 10.84 5.01
C LEU A 776 36.17 10.52 4.92
N LEU A 777 35.31 11.55 4.86
CA LEU A 777 33.86 11.37 4.70
C LEU A 777 33.46 10.76 3.34
N MET A 778 34.38 10.75 2.38
CA MET A 778 34.16 10.27 1.02
C MET A 778 34.69 8.86 0.76
N THR A 779 35.40 8.28 1.71
CA THR A 779 36.03 6.97 1.55
C THR A 779 34.99 5.85 1.41
N ASN A 780 35.37 4.79 0.69
CA ASN A 780 34.60 3.55 0.65
C ASN A 780 34.43 2.96 2.05
N GLU A 781 35.44 3.09 2.93
CA GLU A 781 35.35 2.61 4.31
C GLU A 781 34.21 3.29 5.09
N LEU A 782 33.97 4.60 4.88
CA LEU A 782 32.80 5.25 5.47
C LEU A 782 31.50 4.76 4.85
N MET A 783 31.47 4.59 3.52
CA MET A 783 30.26 4.29 2.75
C MET A 783 29.81 2.83 2.79
N PHE A 784 30.63 1.92 3.30
CA PHE A 784 30.31 0.49 3.41
C PHE A 784 30.24 0.05 4.87
N VAL A 785 29.42 -0.96 5.12
CA VAL A 785 29.22 -1.56 6.44
C VAL A 785 30.41 -2.42 6.85
N ASP A 786 31.00 -3.12 5.89
CA ASP A 786 31.98 -4.21 6.04
C ASP A 786 33.29 -3.93 5.34
#